data_AF-A0A7S6ZR89-F1
#
_entry.id   AF-A0A7S6ZR89-F1
#
_cell.length_a   1.000
_cell.length_b   1.000
_cell.length_c   1.000
_cell.angle_alpha   90.00
_cell.angle_beta   90.00
_cell.angle_gamma   90.00
#
_symmetry.space_group_name_H-M   'P 1'
#
loop_
_entity.id
_entity.type
_entity.pdbx_description
1 polymer ?
#
loop_
_entity_poly.entity_id
_entity_poly.type
_entity_poly.pdbx_seq_one_letter_code
_entity_poly.pdbx_strand_id
1 'polypeptide(L)'
;MLRRIHSLPALVLGLLIAVLAISGAILSVNPAIDRLGTTVPERGQVSVALLAERIAENFVGVEQIQRSPSGSIIVYYNQGDRAEAMRVDPLSGKAIGPYAPSPTTRWIKNLHRSFLADTPGRAAAGISALTMLVLCVSGMALLLKRVGGWRQLLRPLRGSFSQRWHSELGRIALLGLLMSALTGILMSATTFGLIPEGADTEPAFPTAVETPDAPVPVGTLPALLEMDLQDLRELVYPMPDTPSDFYSLATAQGDGYIDQATGVLLVFQPHDRVQNIHELIYRLHTGEGLWWLGLLLGVCALSVPVMSATGVVMWWQRRRLMPRIANNSGAQAADTVILVGSEGNSTWGFANALHDALHKAGKRVHTAPMNLLAKEYRQARHLFVLTATYGDGDAPTSARQFLARLERFSGDNKPAFAVLGFGDRQFPRFCQFAREAREALFRRGWTEFLELDTVDRQSSQEFARWGEAVEPALSLKLGLTHVPSHPQTCPLELISRMDYGAQVNAPTSILRFGPVASPSAGGRLRRMLGISELPHFDAGDLVGIVAPGSPVPRFYSLASGSSDGFLEICVRKHPGGLCSGMLHDLQPGARIDAFIQPNPDFRPASGKSPVVLIGAGTGIGPLAGFIRNNTGKHPMYLYWGGRDPASDFLYEPELDGYLADHRLTGLNAIFSRTANGGYVQDRLLDHASQMRRLIEDGAQILVCGGRAMADSIRQTIDAIVAPIGLDVATLKLQGRYREDVF
;
A
#
# COMPACT_ATOMS: atom_id res chain seq x y z
N MET A 1 -7.63 6.15 -16.08
CA MET A 1 -7.45 4.88 -16.81
C MET A 1 -6.75 3.83 -15.94
N LEU A 2 -5.51 4.07 -15.50
CA LEU A 2 -4.70 3.16 -14.66
C LEU A 2 -5.45 2.47 -13.50
N ARG A 3 -6.20 3.24 -12.69
CA ARG A 3 -6.93 2.67 -11.55
C ARG A 3 -8.02 1.66 -11.94
N ARG A 4 -8.67 1.85 -13.10
CA ARG A 4 -9.67 0.90 -13.64
C ARG A 4 -8.98 -0.37 -14.17
N ILE A 5 -7.87 -0.19 -14.88
CA ILE A 5 -7.02 -1.29 -15.38
C ILE A 5 -6.49 -2.14 -14.23
N HIS A 6 -6.22 -1.53 -13.07
CA HIS A 6 -5.82 -2.27 -11.88
C HIS A 6 -7.01 -2.91 -11.16
N SER A 7 -8.07 -2.15 -10.86
CA SER A 7 -9.13 -2.65 -9.98
C SER A 7 -10.08 -3.65 -10.64
N LEU A 8 -10.39 -3.49 -11.93
CA LEU A 8 -11.42 -4.31 -12.57
C LEU A 8 -10.95 -5.75 -12.81
N PRO A 9 -9.77 -6.00 -13.40
CA PRO A 9 -9.25 -7.36 -13.53
C PRO A 9 -8.99 -8.01 -12.17
N ALA A 10 -8.50 -7.25 -11.18
CA ALA A 10 -8.30 -7.75 -9.82
C ALA A 10 -9.61 -8.22 -9.15
N LEU A 11 -10.75 -7.58 -9.44
CA LEU A 11 -12.04 -8.00 -8.88
C LEU A 11 -12.62 -9.21 -9.60
N VAL A 12 -12.43 -9.30 -10.93
CA VAL A 12 -12.99 -10.39 -11.75
C VAL A 12 -12.19 -11.68 -11.55
N LEU A 13 -10.86 -11.60 -11.56
CA LEU A 13 -9.96 -12.75 -11.52
C LEU A 13 -9.23 -12.93 -10.18
N GLY A 14 -9.45 -12.04 -9.21
CA GLY A 14 -8.71 -12.04 -7.94
C GLY A 14 -8.79 -13.35 -7.15
N LEU A 15 -9.90 -14.08 -7.24
CA LEU A 15 -10.04 -15.39 -6.63
C LEU A 15 -9.15 -16.45 -7.31
N LEU A 16 -9.20 -16.53 -8.65
CA LEU A 16 -8.37 -17.46 -9.41
C LEU A 16 -6.88 -17.19 -9.21
N ILE A 17 -6.51 -15.91 -9.23
CA ILE A 17 -5.14 -15.45 -8.98
C ILE A 17 -4.71 -15.79 -7.55
N ALA A 18 -5.59 -15.66 -6.55
CA ALA A 18 -5.28 -16.06 -5.17
C ALA A 18 -5.07 -17.57 -5.04
N VAL A 19 -5.91 -18.40 -5.68
CA VAL A 19 -5.73 -19.87 -5.70
C VAL A 19 -4.40 -20.24 -6.37
N LEU A 20 -4.06 -19.60 -7.49
CA LEU A 20 -2.80 -19.82 -8.20
C LEU A 20 -1.60 -19.44 -7.34
N ALA A 21 -1.68 -18.31 -6.64
CA ALA A 21 -0.61 -17.85 -5.75
C ALA A 21 -0.44 -18.73 -4.51
N ILE A 22 -1.53 -19.19 -3.89
CA ILE A 22 -1.47 -20.12 -2.74
C ILE A 22 -0.88 -21.46 -3.16
N SER A 23 -1.37 -22.03 -4.27
CA SER A 23 -0.81 -23.29 -4.78
C SER A 23 0.65 -23.17 -5.18
N GLY A 24 1.06 -22.04 -5.80
CA GLY A 24 2.46 -21.75 -6.11
C GLY A 24 3.34 -21.62 -4.88
N ALA A 25 2.85 -20.93 -3.84
CA ALA A 25 3.57 -20.80 -2.56
C ALA A 25 3.75 -22.14 -1.84
N ILE A 26 2.80 -23.07 -1.97
CA ILE A 26 2.95 -24.41 -1.42
C ILE A 26 3.99 -25.20 -2.23
N LEU A 27 3.93 -25.15 -3.56
CA LEU A 27 4.87 -25.85 -4.43
C LEU A 27 6.31 -25.35 -4.29
N SER A 28 6.49 -24.06 -3.98
CA SER A 28 7.80 -23.45 -3.87
C SER A 28 8.64 -23.94 -2.68
N VAL A 29 8.02 -24.68 -1.75
CA VAL A 29 8.70 -25.33 -0.63
C VAL A 29 9.35 -26.65 -1.05
N ASN A 30 8.85 -27.32 -2.10
CA ASN A 30 9.33 -28.65 -2.49
C ASN A 30 10.82 -28.66 -2.86
N PRO A 31 11.37 -27.72 -3.67
CA PRO A 31 12.80 -27.73 -3.97
C PRO A 31 13.68 -27.57 -2.72
N ALA A 32 13.20 -26.86 -1.70
CA ALA A 32 13.92 -26.70 -0.43
C ALA A 32 13.90 -28.00 0.39
N ILE A 33 12.76 -28.68 0.46
CA ILE A 33 12.65 -30.00 1.12
C ILE A 33 13.56 -31.01 0.42
N ASP A 34 13.52 -31.06 -0.91
CA ASP A 34 14.37 -31.96 -1.69
C ASP A 34 15.85 -31.67 -1.47
N ARG A 35 16.25 -30.39 -1.45
CA ARG A 35 17.65 -30.02 -1.21
C ARG A 35 18.13 -30.39 0.19
N LEU A 36 17.29 -30.24 1.21
CA LEU A 36 17.62 -30.60 2.60
C LEU A 36 17.87 -32.11 2.77
N GLY A 37 17.15 -32.94 2.01
CA GLY A 37 17.29 -34.40 2.03
C GLY A 37 18.37 -34.97 1.11
N THR A 38 19.18 -34.13 0.46
CA THR A 38 20.09 -34.55 -0.62
C THR A 38 21.55 -34.22 -0.29
N THR A 39 22.42 -35.23 -0.38
CA THR A 39 23.88 -35.05 -0.41
C THR A 39 24.31 -34.67 -1.83
N VAL A 40 25.06 -33.58 -1.98
CA VAL A 40 25.58 -33.11 -3.28
C VAL A 40 27.10 -33.08 -3.17
N PRO A 41 27.83 -33.98 -3.84
CA PRO A 41 29.29 -33.99 -3.85
C PRO A 41 29.87 -32.70 -4.43
N GLU A 42 31.10 -32.35 -4.01
CA GLU A 42 31.84 -31.23 -4.62
C GLU A 42 32.18 -31.52 -6.08
N ARG A 43 32.39 -30.47 -6.87
CA ARG A 43 32.70 -30.64 -8.30
C ARG A 43 34.08 -31.28 -8.45
N GLY A 44 34.16 -32.32 -9.26
CA GLY A 44 35.32 -33.18 -9.45
C GLY A 44 35.44 -34.31 -8.41
N GLN A 45 34.55 -34.39 -7.42
CA GLN A 45 34.64 -35.40 -6.36
C GLN A 45 34.14 -36.78 -6.80
N VAL A 46 33.10 -36.83 -7.64
CA VAL A 46 32.49 -38.06 -8.12
C VAL A 46 32.19 -37.93 -9.61
N SER A 47 32.76 -38.81 -10.42
CA SER A 47 32.41 -38.95 -11.84
C SER A 47 31.15 -39.81 -12.02
N VAL A 48 30.50 -39.71 -13.17
CA VAL A 48 29.34 -40.53 -13.51
C VAL A 48 29.71 -42.02 -13.51
N ALA A 49 30.89 -42.37 -14.04
CA ALA A 49 31.41 -43.73 -14.03
C ALA A 49 31.53 -44.30 -12.60
N LEU A 50 32.14 -43.54 -11.68
CA LEU A 50 32.33 -43.96 -10.30
C LEU A 50 31.00 -44.14 -9.56
N LEU A 51 30.01 -43.29 -9.84
CA LEU A 51 28.67 -43.46 -9.29
C LEU A 51 28.00 -44.72 -9.85
N ALA A 52 28.05 -44.92 -11.17
CA ALA A 52 27.45 -46.06 -11.85
C ALA A 52 28.05 -47.39 -11.39
N GLU A 53 29.36 -47.44 -11.14
CA GLU A 53 30.05 -48.59 -10.56
C GLU A 53 29.52 -48.92 -9.16
N ARG A 54 29.48 -47.93 -8.26
CA ARG A 54 28.95 -48.12 -6.89
C ARG A 54 27.48 -48.52 -6.88
N ILE A 55 26.68 -48.03 -7.83
CA ILE A 55 25.28 -48.44 -7.98
C ILE A 55 25.21 -49.89 -8.44
N ALA A 56 26.01 -50.30 -9.44
CA ALA A 56 26.04 -51.67 -9.94
C ALA A 56 26.47 -52.70 -8.86
N GLU A 57 27.27 -52.29 -7.87
CA GLU A 57 27.61 -53.13 -6.71
C GLU A 57 26.43 -53.38 -5.76
N ASN A 58 25.47 -52.44 -5.70
CA ASN A 58 24.35 -52.48 -4.75
C ASN A 58 23.00 -52.85 -5.38
N PHE A 59 22.87 -52.71 -6.70
CA PHE A 59 21.62 -52.93 -7.45
C PHE A 59 21.89 -53.80 -8.68
N VAL A 60 21.05 -54.83 -8.86
CA VAL A 60 21.06 -55.69 -10.05
C VAL A 60 19.96 -55.24 -10.99
N GLY A 61 20.22 -55.26 -12.30
CA GLY A 61 19.21 -54.90 -13.32
C GLY A 61 18.89 -53.41 -13.37
N VAL A 62 19.91 -52.55 -13.21
CA VAL A 62 19.77 -51.09 -13.33
C VAL A 62 19.44 -50.73 -14.77
N GLU A 63 18.34 -50.00 -14.96
CA GLU A 63 17.91 -49.51 -16.28
C GLU A 63 18.29 -48.05 -16.47
N GLN A 64 18.23 -47.25 -15.41
CA GLN A 64 18.37 -45.80 -15.52
C GLN A 64 18.86 -45.17 -14.22
N ILE A 65 19.80 -44.24 -14.34
CA ILE A 65 20.23 -43.35 -13.26
C ILE A 65 19.80 -41.94 -13.64
N GLN A 66 19.00 -41.30 -12.79
CA GLN A 66 18.49 -39.96 -12.98
C GLN A 66 18.96 -39.04 -11.85
N ARG A 67 19.43 -37.84 -12.21
CA ARG A 67 19.77 -36.79 -11.25
C ARG A 67 18.74 -35.67 -11.31
N SER A 68 17.98 -35.51 -10.23
CA SER A 68 17.05 -34.40 -10.08
C SER A 68 17.75 -33.03 -10.06
N PRO A 69 17.06 -31.91 -10.36
CA PRO A 69 17.63 -30.56 -10.27
C PRO A 69 18.15 -30.19 -8.87
N SER A 70 17.60 -30.79 -7.81
CA SER A 70 18.04 -30.60 -6.43
C SER A 70 19.30 -31.42 -6.07
N GLY A 71 19.75 -32.29 -6.98
CA GLY A 71 20.95 -33.12 -6.88
C GLY A 71 20.70 -34.55 -6.38
N SER A 72 19.45 -34.92 -6.07
CA SER A 72 19.10 -36.28 -5.63
C SER A 72 19.27 -37.26 -6.76
N ILE A 73 19.91 -38.41 -6.48
CA ILE A 73 20.11 -39.51 -7.41
C ILE A 73 18.99 -40.53 -7.23
N ILE A 74 18.32 -40.83 -8.33
CA ILE A 74 17.23 -41.80 -8.43
C ILE A 74 17.72 -42.92 -9.35
N VAL A 75 17.64 -44.15 -8.90
CA VAL A 75 17.99 -45.33 -9.67
C VAL A 75 16.72 -46.13 -9.95
N TYR A 76 16.45 -46.38 -11.22
CA TYR A 76 15.42 -47.30 -11.67
C TYR A 76 16.07 -48.63 -12.00
N TYR A 77 15.56 -49.70 -11.39
CA TYR A 77 16.09 -51.05 -11.54
C TYR A 77 14.96 -52.08 -11.50
N ASN A 78 15.20 -53.23 -12.11
CA ASN A 78 14.27 -54.35 -12.08
C ASN A 78 14.59 -55.34 -10.97
N GLN A 79 13.57 -55.66 -10.17
CA GLN A 79 13.62 -56.78 -9.24
C GLN A 79 12.65 -57.87 -9.73
N GLY A 80 13.16 -58.78 -10.57
CA GLY A 80 12.31 -59.72 -11.33
C GLY A 80 11.49 -58.97 -12.38
N ASP A 81 10.17 -59.21 -12.43
CA ASP A 81 9.25 -58.55 -13.39
C ASP A 81 8.73 -57.18 -12.91
N ARG A 82 9.33 -56.59 -11.86
CA ARG A 82 8.87 -55.31 -11.29
C ARG A 82 9.95 -54.24 -11.39
N ALA A 83 9.62 -53.14 -12.08
CA ALA A 83 10.39 -51.92 -12.07
C ALA A 83 10.20 -51.17 -10.76
N GLU A 84 11.29 -50.88 -10.06
CA GLU A 84 11.32 -50.10 -8.83
C GLU A 84 12.22 -48.87 -8.98
N ALA A 85 12.00 -47.86 -8.12
CA ALA A 85 12.80 -46.65 -8.09
C ALA A 85 13.29 -46.37 -6.66
N MET A 86 14.60 -46.13 -6.51
CA MET A 86 15.25 -45.92 -5.22
C MET A 86 16.06 -44.63 -5.24
N ARG A 87 16.01 -43.86 -4.15
CA ARG A 87 16.97 -42.77 -3.92
C ARG A 87 18.26 -43.34 -3.37
N VAL A 88 19.38 -42.90 -3.93
CA VAL A 88 20.70 -43.46 -3.63
C VAL A 88 21.65 -42.37 -3.16
N ASP A 89 22.54 -42.70 -2.23
CA ASP A 89 23.61 -41.80 -1.80
C ASP A 89 24.72 -41.75 -2.86
N PRO A 90 25.00 -40.59 -3.47
CA PRO A 90 26.00 -40.45 -4.54
C PRO A 90 27.43 -40.80 -4.11
N LEU A 91 27.74 -40.77 -2.81
CA LEU A 91 29.08 -41.12 -2.31
C LEU A 91 29.26 -42.62 -2.11
N SER A 92 28.22 -43.35 -1.72
CA SER A 92 28.33 -44.77 -1.38
C SER A 92 27.64 -45.73 -2.36
N GLY A 93 26.75 -45.23 -3.23
CA GLY A 93 25.93 -46.07 -4.10
C GLY A 93 24.83 -46.85 -3.36
N LYS A 94 24.63 -46.61 -2.06
CA LYS A 94 23.66 -47.33 -1.22
C LYS A 94 22.28 -46.70 -1.24
N ALA A 95 21.25 -47.54 -1.10
CA ALA A 95 19.87 -47.12 -0.95
C ALA A 95 19.67 -46.22 0.28
N ILE A 96 19.08 -45.03 0.06
CA ILE A 96 18.56 -44.14 1.12
C ILE A 96 17.10 -44.47 1.41
N GLY A 97 16.30 -44.74 0.37
CA GLY A 97 14.88 -45.10 0.50
C GLY A 97 14.10 -44.98 -0.81
N PRO A 98 12.89 -45.57 -0.89
CA PRO A 98 12.14 -45.65 -2.14
C PRO A 98 11.80 -44.26 -2.68
N TYR A 99 11.86 -44.12 -4.00
CA TYR A 99 11.42 -42.93 -4.70
C TYR A 99 9.95 -43.08 -5.09
N ALA A 100 9.08 -42.28 -4.47
CA ALA A 100 7.67 -42.22 -4.83
C ALA A 100 7.20 -40.75 -4.90
N PRO A 101 6.71 -40.27 -6.05
CA PRO A 101 6.19 -38.91 -6.15
C PRO A 101 4.94 -38.74 -5.27
N SER A 102 4.95 -37.72 -4.41
CA SER A 102 3.85 -37.45 -3.48
C SER A 102 2.52 -37.20 -4.23
N PRO A 103 1.44 -37.96 -3.90
CA PRO A 103 0.12 -37.74 -4.47
C PRO A 103 -0.42 -36.32 -4.21
N THR A 104 -0.12 -35.76 -3.03
CA THR A 104 -0.55 -34.40 -2.67
C THR A 104 0.19 -33.37 -3.50
N THR A 105 1.51 -33.50 -3.67
CA THR A 105 2.31 -32.61 -4.51
C THR A 105 1.83 -32.66 -5.96
N ARG A 106 1.51 -33.85 -6.48
CA ARG A 106 0.95 -34.02 -7.83
C ARG A 106 -0.41 -33.32 -7.97
N TRP A 107 -1.28 -33.47 -6.98
CA TRP A 107 -2.58 -32.81 -6.98
C TRP A 107 -2.45 -31.28 -6.95
N ILE A 108 -1.56 -30.73 -6.11
CA ILE A 108 -1.30 -29.29 -6.04
C ILE A 108 -0.68 -28.78 -7.35
N LYS A 109 0.24 -29.55 -7.97
CA LYS A 109 0.82 -29.22 -9.28
C LYS A 109 -0.27 -29.15 -10.35
N ASN A 110 -1.23 -30.07 -10.33
CA ASN A 110 -2.40 -30.05 -11.24
C ASN A 110 -3.33 -28.85 -10.96
N LEU A 111 -3.56 -28.51 -9.70
CA LEU A 111 -4.34 -27.32 -9.33
C LEU A 111 -3.66 -26.04 -9.84
N HIS A 112 -2.34 -25.92 -9.67
CA HIS A 112 -1.57 -24.77 -10.10
C HIS A 112 -1.50 -24.63 -11.63
N ARG A 113 -1.16 -25.72 -12.34
CA ARG A 113 -0.94 -25.67 -13.79
C ARG A 113 -2.22 -25.64 -14.61
N SER A 114 -3.29 -26.24 -14.09
CA SER A 114 -4.49 -26.49 -14.89
C SER A 114 -5.79 -26.41 -14.11
N PHE A 115 -5.83 -25.87 -12.89
CA PHE A 115 -7.04 -25.80 -12.07
C PHE A 115 -7.83 -27.14 -12.01
N LEU A 116 -7.13 -28.28 -12.10
CA LEU A 116 -7.72 -29.62 -12.17
C LEU A 116 -8.64 -29.88 -13.39
N ALA A 117 -8.62 -29.02 -14.41
CA ALA A 117 -9.48 -29.05 -15.59
C ALA A 117 -8.70 -29.21 -16.90
N ASP A 118 -7.44 -29.69 -16.84
CA ASP A 118 -6.57 -29.91 -18.00
C ASP A 118 -6.50 -28.71 -18.97
N THR A 119 -6.79 -28.86 -20.27
CA THR A 119 -6.63 -27.80 -21.29
C THR A 119 -7.34 -26.47 -20.97
N PRO A 120 -8.66 -26.43 -20.67
CA PRO A 120 -9.32 -25.17 -20.32
C PRO A 120 -8.74 -24.55 -19.04
N GLY A 121 -8.30 -25.38 -18.11
CA GLY A 121 -7.67 -24.90 -16.89
C GLY A 121 -6.23 -24.39 -17.10
N ARG A 122 -5.46 -24.97 -18.03
CA ARG A 122 -4.15 -24.42 -18.45
C ARG A 122 -4.32 -23.04 -19.07
N ALA A 123 -5.36 -22.85 -19.89
CA ALA A 123 -5.71 -21.54 -20.45
C ALA A 123 -6.08 -20.54 -19.33
N ALA A 124 -6.89 -20.96 -18.36
CA ALA A 124 -7.23 -20.12 -17.21
C ALA A 124 -6.01 -19.73 -16.35
N ALA A 125 -5.04 -20.64 -16.17
CA ALA A 125 -3.78 -20.35 -15.48
C ALA A 125 -2.96 -19.31 -16.25
N GLY A 126 -2.83 -19.46 -17.57
CA GLY A 126 -2.18 -18.48 -18.44
C GLY A 126 -2.83 -17.10 -18.41
N ILE A 127 -4.16 -17.02 -18.49
CA ILE A 127 -4.93 -15.76 -18.37
C ILE A 127 -4.72 -15.12 -16.99
N SER A 128 -4.67 -15.93 -15.93
CA SER A 128 -4.41 -15.46 -14.57
C SER A 128 -2.99 -14.88 -14.43
N ALA A 129 -1.98 -15.53 -15.02
CA ALA A 129 -0.61 -15.03 -15.06
C ALA A 129 -0.49 -13.71 -15.84
N LEU A 130 -1.15 -13.62 -17.01
CA LEU A 130 -1.22 -12.38 -17.80
C LEU A 130 -1.89 -11.25 -17.01
N THR A 131 -2.97 -11.57 -16.30
CA THR A 131 -3.67 -10.59 -15.46
C THR A 131 -2.77 -10.13 -14.32
N MET A 132 -2.05 -11.05 -13.66
CA MET A 132 -1.08 -10.70 -12.62
C MET A 132 -0.01 -9.74 -13.13
N LEU A 133 0.52 -9.94 -14.34
CA LEU A 133 1.48 -9.03 -14.96
C LEU A 133 0.89 -7.62 -15.12
N VAL A 134 -0.33 -7.52 -15.64
CA VAL A 134 -1.05 -6.23 -15.77
C VAL A 134 -1.26 -5.57 -14.40
N LEU A 135 -1.60 -6.35 -13.37
CA LEU A 135 -1.77 -5.85 -12.00
C LEU A 135 -0.45 -5.34 -11.40
N CYS A 136 0.67 -6.04 -11.63
CA CYS A 136 2.00 -5.61 -11.18
C CYS A 136 2.40 -4.28 -11.84
N VAL A 137 2.29 -4.18 -13.17
CA VAL A 137 2.65 -2.97 -13.93
C VAL A 137 1.75 -1.79 -13.56
N SER A 138 0.43 -2.01 -13.53
CA SER A 138 -0.53 -0.96 -13.15
C SER A 138 -0.41 -0.55 -11.68
N GLY A 139 -0.11 -1.50 -10.78
CA GLY A 139 0.12 -1.27 -9.36
C GLY A 139 1.37 -0.42 -9.12
N MET A 140 2.47 -0.74 -9.79
CA MET A 140 3.70 0.06 -9.74
C MET A 140 3.47 1.50 -10.25
N ALA A 141 2.79 1.65 -11.39
CA ALA A 141 2.46 2.97 -11.92
C ALA A 141 1.57 3.81 -10.97
N LEU A 142 0.64 3.16 -10.25
CA LEU A 142 -0.17 3.83 -9.23
C LEU A 142 0.66 4.19 -7.99
N LEU A 143 1.56 3.32 -7.56
CA LEU A 143 2.46 3.55 -6.43
C LEU A 143 3.38 4.74 -6.69
N LEU A 144 4.01 4.80 -7.87
CA LEU A 144 4.89 5.90 -8.27
C LEU A 144 4.17 7.25 -8.27
N LYS A 145 2.92 7.29 -8.75
CA LYS A 145 2.09 8.50 -8.70
C LYS A 145 1.72 8.88 -7.27
N ARG A 146 1.55 7.91 -6.38
CA ARG A 146 1.22 8.15 -4.97
C ARG A 146 2.40 8.74 -4.19
N VAL A 147 3.63 8.28 -4.47
CA VAL A 147 4.83 8.73 -3.74
C VAL A 147 5.53 9.93 -4.40
N GLY A 148 5.09 10.37 -5.58
CA GLY A 148 5.71 11.51 -6.27
C GLY A 148 7.00 11.16 -7.03
N GLY A 149 7.16 9.90 -7.46
CA GLY A 149 8.24 9.46 -8.36
C GLY A 149 9.19 8.40 -7.80
N TRP A 150 10.09 7.90 -8.67
CA TRP A 150 10.97 6.76 -8.41
C TRP A 150 11.91 6.95 -7.21
N ARG A 151 12.43 8.17 -7.02
CA ARG A 151 13.36 8.49 -5.91
C ARG A 151 12.70 8.42 -4.53
N GLN A 152 11.36 8.38 -4.48
CA GLN A 152 10.58 8.37 -3.24
C GLN A 152 9.93 7.00 -2.97
N LEU A 153 10.28 5.97 -3.73
CA LEU A 153 9.62 4.65 -3.67
C LEU A 153 9.74 3.98 -2.29
N LEU A 154 10.81 4.25 -1.54
CA LEU A 154 11.05 3.69 -0.20
C LEU A 154 10.41 4.51 0.94
N ARG A 155 9.74 5.64 0.65
CA ARG A 155 9.10 6.44 1.70
C ARG A 155 7.92 5.70 2.34
N PRO A 156 7.63 5.93 3.63
CA PRO A 156 6.46 5.35 4.28
C PRO A 156 5.17 5.76 3.58
N LEU A 157 4.30 4.79 3.28
CA LEU A 157 3.04 5.06 2.58
C LEU A 157 1.95 5.55 3.55
N ARG A 158 1.36 6.70 3.25
CA ARG A 158 0.28 7.35 4.02
C ARG A 158 -1.11 6.91 3.54
N GLY A 159 -2.06 6.67 4.44
CA GLY A 159 -3.46 6.38 4.10
C GLY A 159 -4.13 5.44 5.10
N SER A 160 -5.37 5.01 4.81
CA SER A 160 -6.07 4.06 5.68
C SER A 160 -5.34 2.71 5.75
N PHE A 161 -5.59 1.94 6.80
CA PHE A 161 -4.94 0.64 7.03
C PHE A 161 -4.92 -0.25 5.78
N SER A 162 -6.09 -0.45 5.13
CA SER A 162 -6.20 -1.27 3.92
C SER A 162 -5.40 -0.70 2.75
N GLN A 163 -5.37 0.63 2.57
CA GLN A 163 -4.62 1.28 1.50
C GLN A 163 -3.10 1.20 1.72
N ARG A 164 -2.66 1.23 2.98
CA ARG A 164 -1.25 1.11 3.32
C ARG A 164 -0.78 -0.32 3.05
N TRP A 165 -1.44 -1.30 3.64
CA TRP A 165 -1.08 -2.72 3.48
C TRP A 165 -1.10 -3.18 2.03
N HIS A 166 -2.12 -2.79 1.25
CA HIS A 166 -2.20 -3.15 -0.17
C HIS A 166 -1.00 -2.64 -0.96
N SER A 167 -0.54 -1.41 -0.70
CA SER A 167 0.58 -0.81 -1.42
C SER A 167 1.95 -1.22 -0.87
N GLU A 168 2.07 -1.46 0.43
CA GLU A 168 3.31 -1.91 1.06
C GLU A 168 3.65 -3.35 0.65
N LEU A 169 2.68 -4.27 0.75
CA LEU A 169 2.86 -5.64 0.29
C LEU A 169 3.16 -5.69 -1.22
N GLY A 170 2.41 -4.91 -2.01
CA GLY A 170 2.64 -4.80 -3.44
C GLY A 170 4.04 -4.27 -3.78
N ARG A 171 4.58 -3.34 -2.97
CA ARG A 171 5.95 -2.80 -3.15
C ARG A 171 7.01 -3.86 -2.89
N ILE A 172 6.88 -4.61 -1.79
CA ILE A 172 7.86 -5.63 -1.38
C ILE A 172 7.82 -6.83 -2.32
N ALA A 173 6.62 -7.30 -2.69
CA ALA A 173 6.44 -8.50 -3.49
C ALA A 173 6.60 -8.27 -5.00
N LEU A 174 6.72 -7.02 -5.47
CA LEU A 174 6.61 -6.68 -6.89
C LEU A 174 7.56 -7.49 -7.78
N LEU A 175 8.85 -7.55 -7.43
CA LEU A 175 9.85 -8.21 -8.27
C LEU A 175 9.58 -9.72 -8.37
N GLY A 176 9.26 -10.36 -7.25
CA GLY A 176 8.91 -11.78 -7.22
C GLY A 176 7.65 -12.08 -8.03
N LEU A 177 6.59 -11.29 -7.84
CA LEU A 177 5.34 -11.46 -8.58
C LEU A 177 5.48 -11.20 -10.08
N LEU A 178 6.28 -10.20 -10.47
CA LEU A 178 6.56 -9.90 -11.87
C LEU A 178 7.34 -11.03 -12.54
N MET A 179 8.34 -11.58 -11.85
CA MET A 179 9.10 -12.73 -12.34
C MET A 179 8.20 -13.96 -12.48
N SER A 180 7.44 -14.32 -11.44
CA SER A 180 6.51 -15.47 -11.49
C SER A 180 5.44 -15.32 -12.57
N ALA A 181 4.89 -14.11 -12.75
CA ALA A 181 3.90 -13.85 -13.79
C ALA A 181 4.51 -13.98 -15.20
N LEU A 182 5.69 -13.40 -15.42
CA LEU A 182 6.37 -13.46 -16.71
C LEU A 182 6.76 -14.91 -17.08
N THR A 183 7.38 -15.64 -16.16
CA THR A 183 7.76 -17.04 -16.41
C THR A 183 6.55 -17.94 -16.58
N GLY A 184 5.46 -17.72 -15.82
CA GLY A 184 4.21 -18.46 -15.98
C GLY A 184 3.52 -18.21 -17.33
N ILE A 185 3.57 -16.97 -17.85
CA ILE A 185 3.07 -16.65 -19.20
C ILE A 185 3.90 -17.37 -20.25
N LEU A 186 5.23 -17.34 -20.13
CA LEU A 186 6.12 -18.00 -21.08
C LEU A 186 5.91 -19.51 -21.08
N MET A 187 5.82 -20.16 -19.92
CA MET A 187 5.49 -21.60 -19.81
C MET A 187 4.11 -21.92 -20.38
N SER A 188 3.11 -21.05 -20.16
CA SER A 188 1.80 -21.23 -20.78
C SER A 188 1.88 -21.10 -22.31
N ALA A 189 2.69 -20.20 -22.84
CA ALA A 189 2.84 -19.99 -24.26
C ALA A 189 3.51 -21.20 -24.95
N THR A 190 4.52 -21.82 -24.33
CA THR A 190 5.13 -23.06 -24.84
C THR A 190 4.14 -24.21 -24.82
N THR A 191 3.36 -24.35 -23.74
CA THR A 191 2.32 -25.40 -23.60
C THR A 191 1.27 -25.36 -24.71
N PHE A 192 0.99 -24.18 -25.28
CA PHE A 192 0.04 -24.01 -26.40
C PHE A 192 0.73 -23.93 -27.76
N GLY A 193 2.03 -24.20 -27.85
CA GLY A 193 2.80 -24.16 -29.10
C GLY A 193 2.94 -22.75 -29.70
N LEU A 194 2.80 -21.70 -28.90
CA LEU A 194 2.96 -20.31 -29.35
C LEU A 194 4.45 -19.90 -29.41
N ILE A 195 5.31 -20.60 -28.66
CA ILE A 195 6.76 -20.39 -28.61
C ILE A 195 7.41 -21.79 -28.69
N PRO A 196 8.48 -21.98 -29.48
CA PRO A 196 9.19 -23.25 -29.57
C PRO A 196 9.85 -23.64 -28.24
N GLU A 197 9.91 -24.94 -27.97
CA GLU A 197 10.55 -25.51 -26.76
C GLU A 197 12.05 -25.80 -26.95
N GLY A 198 12.55 -25.78 -28.19
CA GLY A 198 13.98 -25.92 -28.53
C GLY A 198 14.47 -27.36 -28.65
N ALA A 199 13.59 -28.35 -28.50
CA ALA A 199 13.92 -29.77 -28.52
C ALA A 199 13.74 -30.44 -29.90
N ASP A 200 13.73 -29.66 -31.00
CA ASP A 200 13.42 -30.18 -32.35
C ASP A 200 14.56 -31.04 -32.96
N THR A 201 15.66 -31.28 -32.23
CA THR A 201 16.80 -32.08 -32.68
C THR A 201 17.28 -33.02 -31.59
N GLU A 202 16.63 -34.18 -31.46
CA GLU A 202 17.24 -35.34 -30.79
C GLU A 202 18.54 -35.74 -31.50
N PRO A 203 19.56 -36.24 -30.78
CA PRO A 203 20.77 -36.76 -31.40
C PRO A 203 20.42 -37.91 -32.36
N ALA A 204 21.02 -37.89 -33.55
CA ALA A 204 20.81 -38.95 -34.52
C ALA A 204 21.27 -40.30 -33.94
N PHE A 205 20.45 -41.34 -34.14
CA PHE A 205 20.78 -42.70 -33.71
C PHE A 205 22.09 -43.17 -34.37
N PRO A 206 23.02 -43.77 -33.61
CA PRO A 206 24.27 -44.29 -34.18
C PRO A 206 24.00 -45.39 -35.21
N THR A 207 24.69 -45.32 -36.35
CA THR A 207 24.56 -46.31 -37.44
C THR A 207 25.62 -47.43 -37.38
N ALA A 208 26.66 -47.25 -36.58
CA ALA A 208 27.71 -48.24 -36.34
C ALA A 208 28.03 -48.27 -34.84
N VAL A 209 27.91 -49.46 -34.23
CA VAL A 209 28.23 -49.73 -32.83
C VAL A 209 29.15 -50.95 -32.81
N GLU A 210 30.23 -50.88 -32.04
CA GLU A 210 31.09 -52.05 -31.86
C GLU A 210 30.38 -53.06 -30.96
N THR A 211 30.38 -54.33 -31.36
CA THR A 211 29.80 -55.41 -30.55
C THR A 211 30.89 -55.93 -29.62
N PRO A 212 30.71 -55.83 -28.29
CA PRO A 212 31.73 -56.30 -27.37
C PRO A 212 31.78 -57.82 -27.33
N ASP A 213 32.99 -58.41 -27.31
CA ASP A 213 33.19 -59.84 -27.03
C ASP A 213 32.84 -60.18 -25.55
N ALA A 214 32.88 -59.20 -24.65
CA ALA A 214 32.47 -59.29 -23.25
C ALA A 214 32.01 -57.92 -22.70
N PRO A 215 31.05 -57.85 -21.75
CA PRO A 215 30.54 -56.59 -21.22
C PRO A 215 31.63 -55.76 -20.54
N VAL A 216 31.84 -54.52 -20.98
CA VAL A 216 32.76 -53.59 -20.33
C VAL A 216 32.10 -53.00 -19.07
N PRO A 217 32.77 -53.05 -17.91
CA PRO A 217 32.22 -52.45 -16.69
C PRO A 217 31.93 -50.95 -16.86
N VAL A 218 30.74 -50.52 -16.46
CA VAL A 218 30.29 -49.12 -16.58
C VAL A 218 31.25 -48.13 -15.90
N GLY A 219 31.92 -48.55 -14.82
CA GLY A 219 32.92 -47.77 -14.09
C GLY A 219 34.21 -47.46 -14.87
N THR A 220 34.45 -48.17 -15.97
CA THR A 220 35.66 -48.00 -16.79
C THR A 220 35.44 -47.23 -18.09
N LEU A 221 34.20 -46.83 -18.38
CA LEU A 221 33.86 -46.15 -19.64
C LEU A 221 34.49 -44.74 -19.68
N PRO A 222 35.38 -44.43 -20.65
CA PRO A 222 36.10 -43.17 -20.71
C PRO A 222 35.19 -41.93 -20.72
N ALA A 223 34.11 -41.95 -21.50
CA ALA A 223 33.18 -40.82 -21.58
C ALA A 223 32.49 -40.51 -20.23
N LEU A 224 32.26 -41.52 -19.40
CA LEU A 224 31.64 -41.35 -18.07
C LEU A 224 32.65 -41.00 -16.98
N LEU A 225 33.93 -41.34 -17.17
CA LEU A 225 35.02 -40.99 -16.25
C LEU A 225 35.34 -39.49 -16.30
N GLU A 226 35.31 -38.90 -17.49
CA GLU A 226 35.52 -37.46 -17.69
C GLU A 226 34.31 -36.61 -17.25
N MET A 227 33.14 -37.23 -17.10
CA MET A 227 31.91 -36.53 -16.76
C MET A 227 31.71 -36.38 -15.26
N ASP A 228 31.57 -35.14 -14.80
CA ASP A 228 31.21 -34.84 -13.42
C ASP A 228 29.73 -35.17 -13.14
N LEU A 229 29.47 -35.74 -11.96
CA LEU A 229 28.10 -36.07 -11.56
C LEU A 229 27.14 -34.87 -11.58
N GLN A 230 27.63 -33.64 -11.34
CA GLN A 230 26.75 -32.46 -11.32
C GLN A 230 26.23 -32.09 -12.71
N ASP A 231 26.93 -32.50 -13.76
CA ASP A 231 26.55 -32.26 -15.15
C ASP A 231 25.57 -33.32 -15.70
N LEU A 232 25.44 -34.47 -15.01
CA LEU A 232 24.47 -35.53 -15.34
C LEU A 232 23.02 -35.09 -15.10
N ARG A 233 22.15 -35.42 -16.06
CA ARG A 233 20.68 -35.42 -15.91
C ARG A 233 20.12 -36.83 -15.88
N GLU A 234 20.55 -37.65 -16.83
CA GLU A 234 20.06 -39.00 -17.02
C GLU A 234 21.12 -39.86 -17.70
N LEU A 235 21.22 -41.11 -17.27
CA LEU A 235 21.98 -42.17 -17.93
C LEU A 235 21.07 -43.39 -18.03
N VAL A 236 20.74 -43.80 -19.25
CA VAL A 236 19.97 -45.01 -19.54
C VAL A 236 20.93 -46.11 -19.97
N TYR A 237 20.78 -47.29 -19.38
CA TYR A 237 21.60 -48.47 -19.66
C TYR A 237 21.12 -49.17 -20.94
N PRO A 238 22.04 -49.81 -21.69
CA PRO A 238 21.67 -50.67 -22.80
C PRO A 238 20.88 -51.88 -22.33
N MET A 239 20.02 -52.40 -23.20
CA MET A 239 19.25 -53.61 -22.94
C MET A 239 20.18 -54.84 -22.83
N PRO A 240 20.08 -55.68 -21.79
CA PRO A 240 21.01 -56.78 -21.52
C PRO A 240 21.19 -57.78 -22.67
N ASP A 241 20.15 -58.01 -23.48
CA ASP A 241 20.14 -59.00 -24.56
C ASP A 241 20.39 -58.39 -25.96
N THR A 242 20.81 -57.12 -26.03
CA THR A 242 21.04 -56.40 -27.30
C THR A 242 22.48 -55.90 -27.40
N PRO A 243 23.42 -56.70 -27.96
CA PRO A 243 24.84 -56.33 -28.07
C PRO A 243 25.14 -55.11 -28.94
N SER A 244 24.18 -54.66 -29.76
CA SER A 244 24.28 -53.45 -30.58
C SER A 244 23.71 -52.19 -29.91
N ASP A 245 23.25 -52.31 -28.67
CA ASP A 245 22.66 -51.19 -27.92
C ASP A 245 23.73 -50.31 -27.28
N PHE A 246 23.34 -49.12 -26.83
CA PHE A 246 24.25 -48.10 -26.33
C PHE A 246 23.68 -47.43 -25.09
N TYR A 247 24.54 -46.76 -24.31
CA TYR A 247 24.08 -45.92 -23.23
C TYR A 247 23.51 -44.62 -23.80
N SER A 248 22.33 -44.21 -23.35
CA SER A 248 21.82 -42.86 -23.61
C SER A 248 22.19 -41.94 -22.45
N LEU A 249 22.75 -40.78 -22.78
CA LEU A 249 23.26 -39.81 -21.81
C LEU A 249 22.61 -38.46 -22.06
N ALA A 250 21.92 -37.94 -21.04
CA ALA A 250 21.45 -36.56 -21.00
C ALA A 250 22.25 -35.75 -19.98
N THR A 251 22.71 -34.57 -20.39
CA THR A 251 23.51 -33.67 -19.56
C THR A 251 22.90 -32.28 -19.46
N ALA A 252 23.48 -31.42 -18.63
CA ALA A 252 23.10 -30.00 -18.62
C ALA A 252 23.42 -29.26 -19.93
N GLN A 253 24.24 -29.83 -20.82
CA GLN A 253 24.79 -29.15 -21.99
C GLN A 253 24.30 -29.76 -23.31
N GLY A 254 23.73 -30.96 -23.29
CA GLY A 254 23.35 -31.71 -24.47
C GLY A 254 23.10 -33.19 -24.18
N ASP A 255 22.63 -33.88 -25.21
CA ASP A 255 22.26 -35.29 -25.18
C ASP A 255 23.15 -36.08 -26.14
N GLY A 256 23.42 -37.34 -25.81
CA GLY A 256 24.29 -38.18 -26.62
C GLY A 256 24.19 -39.66 -26.33
N TYR A 257 24.98 -40.42 -27.08
CA TYR A 257 25.04 -41.88 -26.98
C TYR A 257 26.48 -42.33 -26.75
N ILE A 258 26.68 -43.29 -25.85
CA ILE A 258 28.00 -43.86 -25.54
C ILE A 258 28.00 -45.32 -25.93
N ASP A 259 29.03 -45.72 -26.67
CA ASP A 259 29.23 -47.11 -27.09
C ASP A 259 29.47 -48.00 -25.88
N GLN A 260 28.75 -49.13 -25.78
CA GLN A 260 28.88 -50.04 -24.64
C GLN A 260 30.15 -50.90 -24.65
N ALA A 261 30.80 -51.07 -25.81
CA ALA A 261 32.03 -51.82 -25.98
C ALA A 261 33.28 -50.97 -25.77
N THR A 262 33.29 -49.75 -26.31
CA THR A 262 34.48 -48.87 -26.24
C THR A 262 34.38 -47.82 -25.14
N GLY A 263 33.17 -47.48 -24.69
CA GLY A 263 32.91 -46.38 -23.76
C GLY A 263 33.19 -45.00 -24.34
N VAL A 264 33.32 -44.89 -25.67
CA VAL A 264 33.51 -43.62 -26.39
C VAL A 264 32.15 -43.00 -26.70
N LEU A 265 32.08 -41.67 -26.64
CA LEU A 265 30.89 -40.90 -27.02
C LEU A 265 30.71 -40.94 -28.55
N LEU A 266 29.65 -41.60 -29.02
CA LEU A 266 29.34 -41.82 -30.44
C LEU A 266 28.79 -40.56 -31.10
N VAL A 267 27.78 -39.96 -30.48
CA VAL A 267 27.08 -38.76 -30.94
C VAL A 267 26.79 -37.89 -29.73
N PHE A 268 26.99 -36.58 -29.86
CA PHE A 268 26.60 -35.60 -28.86
C PHE A 268 26.02 -34.37 -29.54
N GLN A 269 24.77 -34.06 -29.19
CA GLN A 269 24.04 -32.92 -29.69
C GLN A 269 23.91 -31.89 -28.56
N PRO A 270 24.60 -30.73 -28.64
CA PRO A 270 24.49 -29.70 -27.62
C PRO A 270 23.10 -29.06 -27.64
N HIS A 271 22.58 -28.73 -26.46
CA HIS A 271 21.33 -28.00 -26.30
C HIS A 271 21.42 -26.64 -27.01
N ASP A 272 20.38 -26.32 -27.76
CA ASP A 272 20.32 -25.04 -28.46
C ASP A 272 20.05 -23.88 -27.47
N ARG A 273 20.09 -22.64 -27.98
CA ARG A 273 19.83 -21.47 -27.13
C ARG A 273 18.38 -21.41 -26.64
N VAL A 274 17.43 -21.99 -27.39
CA VAL A 274 16.00 -21.94 -27.08
C VAL A 274 15.71 -22.86 -25.89
N GLN A 275 16.23 -24.08 -25.91
CA GLN A 275 16.14 -25.06 -24.83
C GLN A 275 16.80 -24.54 -23.55
N ASN A 276 18.00 -23.94 -23.65
CA ASN A 276 18.66 -23.32 -22.50
C ASN A 276 17.82 -22.19 -21.87
N ILE A 277 17.17 -21.36 -22.68
CA ILE A 277 16.25 -20.31 -22.20
C ILE A 277 15.00 -20.95 -21.56
N HIS A 278 14.44 -21.99 -22.18
CA HIS A 278 13.28 -22.71 -21.65
C HIS A 278 13.58 -23.31 -20.27
N GLU A 279 14.72 -23.99 -20.12
CA GLU A 279 15.16 -24.53 -18.84
C GLU A 279 15.36 -23.43 -17.80
N LEU A 280 15.95 -22.30 -18.17
CA LEU A 280 16.11 -21.16 -17.26
C LEU A 280 14.74 -20.65 -16.80
N ILE A 281 13.78 -20.48 -17.71
CA ILE A 281 12.40 -20.06 -17.39
C ILE A 281 11.75 -21.06 -16.43
N TYR A 282 11.88 -22.35 -16.72
CA TYR A 282 11.35 -23.42 -15.89
C TYR A 282 11.92 -23.34 -14.47
N ARG A 283 13.25 -23.27 -14.32
CA ARG A 283 13.93 -23.15 -13.02
C ARG A 283 13.53 -21.87 -12.26
N LEU A 284 13.42 -20.73 -12.96
CA LEU A 284 12.99 -19.46 -12.37
C LEU A 284 11.52 -19.50 -11.90
N HIS A 285 10.66 -20.30 -12.54
CA HIS A 285 9.26 -20.43 -12.14
C HIS A 285 9.05 -21.46 -11.02
N THR A 286 9.64 -22.64 -11.15
CA THR A 286 9.44 -23.77 -10.22
C THR A 286 10.35 -23.68 -8.98
N GLY A 287 11.46 -22.95 -9.08
CA GLY A 287 12.51 -22.95 -8.05
C GLY A 287 13.36 -24.21 -8.03
N GLU A 288 13.18 -25.13 -8.99
CA GLU A 288 13.98 -26.35 -9.10
C GLU A 288 15.45 -26.02 -9.37
N GLY A 289 16.35 -26.56 -8.56
CA GLY A 289 17.78 -26.19 -8.54
C GLY A 289 18.08 -24.81 -7.94
N LEU A 290 17.07 -24.00 -7.64
CA LEU A 290 17.17 -22.65 -7.05
C LEU A 290 16.25 -22.52 -5.82
N TRP A 291 16.41 -23.43 -4.86
CA TRP A 291 15.50 -23.56 -3.71
C TRP A 291 15.28 -22.25 -2.93
N TRP A 292 16.32 -21.42 -2.78
CA TRP A 292 16.26 -20.14 -2.09
C TRP A 292 15.36 -19.14 -2.83
N LEU A 293 15.39 -19.19 -4.16
CA LEU A 293 14.54 -18.38 -5.03
C LEU A 293 13.09 -18.87 -4.94
N GLY A 294 12.87 -20.19 -4.92
CA GLY A 294 11.56 -20.79 -4.69
C GLY A 294 10.91 -20.26 -3.40
N LEU A 295 11.63 -20.31 -2.27
CA LEU A 295 11.12 -19.78 -1.00
C LEU A 295 10.80 -18.27 -1.07
N LEU A 296 11.67 -17.47 -1.68
CA LEU A 296 11.44 -16.03 -1.88
C LEU A 296 10.16 -15.79 -2.69
N LEU A 297 9.99 -16.49 -3.81
CA LEU A 297 8.81 -16.38 -4.67
C LEU A 297 7.54 -16.83 -3.95
N GLY A 298 7.61 -17.88 -3.12
CA GLY A 298 6.50 -18.33 -2.30
C GLY A 298 6.02 -17.26 -1.30
N VAL A 299 6.95 -16.61 -0.61
CA VAL A 299 6.63 -15.48 0.30
C VAL A 299 6.01 -14.31 -0.48
N CYS A 300 6.55 -13.98 -1.66
CA CYS A 300 5.94 -12.97 -2.53
C CYS A 300 4.53 -13.37 -2.95
N ALA A 301 4.30 -14.63 -3.33
CA ALA A 301 2.99 -15.14 -3.74
C ALA A 301 1.95 -15.10 -2.61
N LEU A 302 2.35 -15.34 -1.35
CA LEU A 302 1.48 -15.22 -0.18
C LEU A 302 0.95 -13.80 0.07
N SER A 303 1.57 -12.77 -0.52
CA SER A 303 1.03 -11.40 -0.46
C SER A 303 -0.27 -11.24 -1.26
N VAL A 304 -0.48 -12.07 -2.29
CA VAL A 304 -1.56 -11.92 -3.26
C VAL A 304 -2.95 -12.09 -2.64
N PRO A 305 -3.26 -13.12 -1.82
CA PRO A 305 -4.55 -13.23 -1.14
C PRO A 305 -4.89 -11.99 -0.29
N VAL A 306 -3.90 -11.44 0.42
CA VAL A 306 -4.07 -10.24 1.25
C VAL A 306 -4.33 -9.02 0.37
N MET A 307 -3.60 -8.88 -0.74
CA MET A 307 -3.80 -7.80 -1.72
C MET A 307 -5.16 -7.90 -2.40
N SER A 308 -5.62 -9.11 -2.76
CA SER A 308 -6.96 -9.35 -3.32
C SER A 308 -8.05 -8.94 -2.32
N ALA A 309 -7.95 -9.37 -1.06
CA ALA A 309 -8.92 -9.01 -0.02
C ALA A 309 -8.95 -7.49 0.26
N THR A 310 -7.78 -6.86 0.44
CA THR A 310 -7.69 -5.41 0.66
C THR A 310 -8.21 -4.61 -0.55
N GLY A 311 -7.97 -5.10 -1.78
CA GLY A 311 -8.50 -4.53 -3.00
C GLY A 311 -10.03 -4.55 -3.06
N VAL A 312 -10.66 -5.67 -2.69
CA VAL A 312 -12.12 -5.81 -2.57
C VAL A 312 -12.69 -4.88 -1.51
N VAL A 313 -12.09 -4.83 -0.31
CA VAL A 313 -12.51 -3.93 0.77
C VAL A 313 -12.48 -2.47 0.32
N MET A 314 -11.38 -2.04 -0.31
CA MET A 314 -11.24 -0.68 -0.84
C MET A 314 -12.26 -0.37 -1.95
N TRP A 315 -12.61 -1.34 -2.79
CA TRP A 315 -13.66 -1.16 -3.80
C TRP A 315 -15.06 -1.06 -3.17
N TRP A 316 -15.36 -1.91 -2.19
CA TRP A 316 -16.64 -1.94 -1.49
C TRP A 316 -16.89 -0.65 -0.70
N GLN A 317 -15.89 -0.18 0.05
CA GLN A 317 -15.94 1.11 0.75
C GLN A 317 -16.26 2.26 -0.22
N ARG A 318 -15.59 2.30 -1.37
CA ARG A 318 -15.86 3.31 -2.40
C ARG A 318 -17.29 3.22 -2.95
N ARG A 319 -17.81 2.02 -3.20
CA ARG A 319 -19.18 1.85 -3.69
C ARG A 319 -20.22 2.26 -2.66
N ARG A 320 -20.01 1.97 -1.38
CA ARG A 320 -20.90 2.39 -0.29
C ARG A 320 -20.99 3.91 -0.17
N LEU A 321 -19.90 4.62 -0.44
CA LEU A 321 -19.83 6.08 -0.35
C LEU A 321 -20.38 6.80 -1.60
N MET A 322 -20.79 6.10 -2.67
CA MET A 322 -21.50 6.74 -3.78
C MET A 322 -23.00 6.83 -3.47
N PRO A 323 -23.58 8.04 -3.29
CA PRO A 323 -25.01 8.17 -3.12
C PRO A 323 -25.74 7.80 -4.41
N ARG A 324 -26.92 7.20 -4.26
CA ARG A 324 -27.86 7.00 -5.37
C ARG A 324 -28.64 8.30 -5.55
N ILE A 325 -28.40 9.01 -6.66
CA ILE A 325 -29.18 10.20 -7.03
C ILE A 325 -30.57 9.74 -7.50
N ALA A 326 -31.60 9.99 -6.70
CA ALA A 326 -32.99 9.76 -7.09
C ALA A 326 -33.46 10.81 -8.11
N ASN A 327 -34.40 10.47 -8.99
CA ASN A 327 -35.02 11.41 -9.95
C ASN A 327 -34.05 12.12 -10.92
N ASN A 328 -32.90 11.49 -11.20
CA ASN A 328 -31.90 12.06 -12.09
C ASN A 328 -32.38 12.09 -13.55
N SER A 329 -32.60 13.28 -14.09
CA SER A 329 -33.04 13.47 -15.48
C SER A 329 -31.91 13.17 -16.46
N GLY A 330 -32.25 12.82 -17.70
CA GLY A 330 -31.26 12.69 -18.77
C GLY A 330 -30.59 14.04 -19.12
N ALA A 331 -29.30 14.03 -19.44
CA ALA A 331 -28.50 15.24 -19.68
C ALA A 331 -29.11 16.21 -20.72
N GLN A 332 -29.80 15.70 -21.74
CA GLN A 332 -30.40 16.53 -22.79
C GLN A 332 -31.76 17.14 -22.40
N ALA A 333 -32.47 16.53 -21.46
CA ALA A 333 -33.78 16.98 -21.01
C ALA A 333 -33.70 17.87 -19.76
N ALA A 334 -32.57 17.87 -19.06
CA ALA A 334 -32.38 18.67 -17.85
C ALA A 334 -32.25 20.16 -18.16
N ASP A 335 -32.92 20.98 -17.35
CA ASP A 335 -32.76 22.44 -17.35
C ASP A 335 -31.60 22.89 -16.44
N THR A 336 -31.19 22.03 -15.50
CA THR A 336 -30.11 22.31 -14.54
C THR A 336 -29.16 21.12 -14.49
N VAL A 337 -27.87 21.36 -14.69
CA VAL A 337 -26.84 20.32 -14.69
C VAL A 337 -25.94 20.51 -13.48
N ILE A 338 -25.58 19.42 -12.80
CA ILE A 338 -24.62 19.40 -11.69
C ILE A 338 -23.48 18.46 -12.07
N LEU A 339 -22.27 18.98 -12.21
CA LEU A 339 -21.06 18.21 -12.48
C LEU A 339 -20.21 18.09 -11.22
N VAL A 340 -19.88 16.86 -10.85
CA VAL A 340 -19.22 16.55 -9.57
C VAL A 340 -17.78 16.06 -9.77
N GLY A 341 -16.83 16.80 -9.20
CA GLY A 341 -15.44 16.43 -9.02
C GLY A 341 -15.23 15.94 -7.58
N SER A 342 -14.92 14.67 -7.38
CA SER A 342 -14.75 14.08 -6.07
C SER A 342 -13.64 13.04 -6.06
N GLU A 343 -12.79 13.11 -5.05
CA GLU A 343 -11.88 12.02 -4.69
C GLU A 343 -12.48 11.28 -3.49
N GLY A 344 -12.57 9.96 -3.54
CA GLY A 344 -13.11 9.17 -2.43
C GLY A 344 -14.63 9.32 -2.19
N ASN A 345 -15.33 10.03 -3.08
CA ASN A 345 -16.77 10.27 -3.08
C ASN A 345 -17.33 11.25 -2.02
N SER A 346 -16.46 11.99 -1.36
CA SER A 346 -16.83 12.90 -0.27
C SER A 346 -17.74 14.08 -0.72
N THR A 347 -17.60 14.53 -1.96
CA THR A 347 -18.37 15.66 -2.54
C THR A 347 -19.78 15.27 -2.96
N TRP A 348 -20.04 13.97 -3.18
CA TRP A 348 -21.30 13.53 -3.75
C TRP A 348 -22.50 13.74 -2.83
N GLY A 349 -22.30 13.71 -1.50
CA GLY A 349 -23.37 13.99 -0.54
C GLY A 349 -23.92 15.41 -0.69
N PHE A 350 -23.03 16.40 -0.84
CA PHE A 350 -23.38 17.80 -1.11
C PHE A 350 -24.09 17.96 -2.46
N ALA A 351 -23.57 17.29 -3.50
CA ALA A 351 -24.20 17.31 -4.81
C ALA A 351 -25.61 16.68 -4.79
N ASN A 352 -25.81 15.62 -4.01
CA ASN A 352 -27.13 15.01 -3.84
C ASN A 352 -28.09 15.94 -3.08
N ALA A 353 -27.63 16.62 -2.03
CA ALA A 353 -28.46 17.58 -1.30
C ALA A 353 -28.90 18.76 -2.21
N LEU A 354 -27.98 19.27 -3.04
CA LEU A 354 -28.31 20.28 -4.05
C LEU A 354 -29.28 19.73 -5.11
N HIS A 355 -29.06 18.51 -5.59
CA HIS A 355 -29.95 17.84 -6.54
C HIS A 355 -31.37 17.74 -6.00
N ASP A 356 -31.53 17.21 -4.79
CA ASP A 356 -32.81 17.01 -4.14
C ASP A 356 -33.54 18.34 -3.91
N ALA A 357 -32.82 19.39 -3.50
CA ALA A 357 -33.39 20.72 -3.31
C ALA A 357 -33.89 21.35 -4.62
N LEU A 358 -33.07 21.30 -5.69
CA LEU A 358 -33.45 21.81 -7.01
C LEU A 358 -34.61 21.01 -7.61
N HIS A 359 -34.62 19.69 -7.44
CA HIS A 359 -35.71 18.84 -7.89
C HIS A 359 -37.01 19.14 -7.14
N LYS A 360 -36.97 19.30 -5.82
CA LYS A 360 -38.13 19.74 -5.00
C LYS A 360 -38.64 21.12 -5.42
N ALA A 361 -37.74 22.00 -5.87
CA ALA A 361 -38.08 23.30 -6.44
C ALA A 361 -38.61 23.23 -7.90
N GLY A 362 -38.88 22.02 -8.42
CA GLY A 362 -39.50 21.79 -9.73
C GLY A 362 -38.54 21.77 -10.92
N LYS A 363 -37.22 21.79 -10.70
CA LYS A 363 -36.23 21.72 -11.78
C LYS A 363 -36.03 20.29 -12.27
N ARG A 364 -35.75 20.13 -13.57
CA ARG A 364 -35.24 18.87 -14.14
C ARG A 364 -33.73 18.86 -14.02
N VAL A 365 -33.23 18.11 -13.06
CA VAL A 365 -31.80 18.14 -12.68
C VAL A 365 -31.08 16.93 -13.24
N HIS A 366 -29.92 17.15 -13.86
CA HIS A 366 -28.98 16.09 -14.24
C HIS A 366 -27.70 16.19 -13.39
N THR A 367 -27.40 15.20 -12.57
CA THR A 367 -26.16 15.12 -11.80
C THR A 367 -25.26 14.02 -12.33
N ALA A 368 -24.01 14.35 -12.63
CA ALA A 368 -23.02 13.42 -13.18
C ALA A 368 -21.58 13.78 -12.75
N PRO A 369 -20.63 12.83 -12.84
CA PRO A 369 -19.21 13.15 -12.73
C PRO A 369 -18.79 14.21 -13.75
N MET A 370 -17.86 15.10 -13.40
CA MET A 370 -17.30 16.09 -14.35
C MET A 370 -16.67 15.43 -15.60
N ASN A 371 -16.13 14.20 -15.46
CA ASN A 371 -15.66 13.40 -16.59
C ASN A 371 -16.76 13.05 -17.59
N LEU A 372 -18.04 13.19 -17.25
CA LEU A 372 -19.17 12.92 -18.14
C LEU A 372 -19.82 14.21 -18.68
N LEU A 373 -19.09 15.33 -18.70
CA LEU A 373 -19.52 16.53 -19.45
C LEU A 373 -20.00 16.11 -20.85
N ALA A 374 -21.27 16.41 -21.15
CA ALA A 374 -21.89 16.09 -22.43
C ALA A 374 -21.27 16.93 -23.56
N LYS A 375 -21.37 16.47 -24.80
CA LYS A 375 -20.89 17.22 -25.97
C LYS A 375 -21.68 18.51 -26.22
N GLU A 376 -22.97 18.47 -25.87
CA GLU A 376 -23.93 19.56 -25.95
C GLU A 376 -24.97 19.40 -24.84
N TYR A 377 -25.63 20.50 -24.45
CA TYR A 377 -26.81 20.49 -23.59
C TYR A 377 -27.94 21.25 -24.26
N ARG A 378 -29.02 20.56 -24.67
CA ARG A 378 -30.11 21.19 -25.43
C ARG A 378 -31.00 22.12 -24.61
N GLN A 379 -31.26 21.77 -23.36
CA GLN A 379 -32.26 22.45 -22.51
C GLN A 379 -31.65 23.10 -21.26
N ALA A 380 -30.37 22.87 -21.00
CA ALA A 380 -29.72 23.36 -19.79
C ALA A 380 -29.64 24.90 -19.81
N ARG A 381 -30.09 25.50 -18.71
CA ARG A 381 -29.96 26.93 -18.43
C ARG A 381 -28.90 27.20 -17.39
N HIS A 382 -28.72 26.28 -16.45
CA HIS A 382 -27.75 26.40 -15.36
C HIS A 382 -26.80 25.19 -15.29
N LEU A 383 -25.54 25.46 -14.99
CA LEU A 383 -24.50 24.47 -14.68
C LEU A 383 -23.90 24.75 -13.30
N PHE A 384 -24.00 23.79 -12.40
CA PHE A 384 -23.25 23.77 -11.15
C PHE A 384 -22.04 22.87 -11.27
N VAL A 385 -20.85 23.39 -10.94
CA VAL A 385 -19.62 22.59 -10.82
C VAL A 385 -19.26 22.48 -9.35
N LEU A 386 -19.41 21.29 -8.77
CA LEU A 386 -19.02 21.00 -7.39
C LEU A 386 -17.77 20.14 -7.43
N THR A 387 -16.60 20.72 -7.17
CA THR A 387 -15.33 19.98 -7.31
C THR A 387 -14.43 20.07 -6.10
N ALA A 388 -13.94 18.92 -5.65
CA ALA A 388 -12.81 18.83 -4.74
C ALA A 388 -11.48 19.11 -5.45
N THR A 389 -10.44 19.38 -4.67
CA THR A 389 -9.04 19.41 -5.10
C THR A 389 -8.30 18.19 -4.54
N TYR A 390 -7.37 17.60 -5.30
CA TYR A 390 -6.58 16.45 -4.87
C TYR A 390 -5.07 16.73 -4.93
N GLY A 391 -4.29 16.13 -4.02
CA GLY A 391 -2.84 16.26 -4.04
C GLY A 391 -2.37 17.72 -3.93
N ASP A 392 -1.47 18.13 -4.81
CA ASP A 392 -0.91 19.48 -4.85
C ASP A 392 -1.70 20.41 -5.79
N GLY A 393 -3.03 20.44 -5.63
CA GLY A 393 -3.90 21.31 -6.45
C GLY A 393 -4.56 20.63 -7.65
N ASP A 394 -4.32 19.33 -7.88
CA ASP A 394 -4.78 18.60 -9.05
C ASP A 394 -6.28 18.27 -9.08
N ALA A 395 -6.77 17.93 -10.27
CA ALA A 395 -8.11 17.42 -10.51
C ALA A 395 -8.38 16.08 -9.80
N PRO A 396 -9.54 15.94 -9.10
CA PRO A 396 -9.96 14.67 -8.53
C PRO A 396 -10.25 13.64 -9.63
N THR A 397 -10.23 12.35 -9.27
CA THR A 397 -10.38 11.25 -10.24
C THR A 397 -11.61 11.40 -11.13
N SER A 398 -12.73 11.89 -10.60
CA SER A 398 -13.98 12.08 -11.36
C SER A 398 -14.02 13.34 -12.25
N ALA A 399 -12.95 14.14 -12.29
CA ALA A 399 -12.85 15.38 -13.07
C ALA A 399 -11.61 15.50 -13.98
N ARG A 400 -10.70 14.53 -13.98
CA ARG A 400 -9.45 14.59 -14.78
C ARG A 400 -9.63 14.79 -16.29
N GLN A 401 -10.78 14.43 -16.85
CA GLN A 401 -11.08 14.58 -18.27
C GLN A 401 -11.91 15.84 -18.55
N PHE A 402 -12.27 16.61 -17.52
CA PHE A 402 -13.17 17.75 -17.65
C PHE A 402 -12.62 18.81 -18.59
N LEU A 403 -11.39 19.30 -18.35
CA LEU A 403 -10.78 20.35 -19.15
C LEU A 403 -10.68 19.94 -20.63
N ALA A 404 -10.16 18.73 -20.90
CA ALA A 404 -10.06 18.19 -22.26
C ALA A 404 -11.43 17.97 -22.93
N ARG A 405 -12.48 17.65 -22.17
CA ARG A 405 -13.85 17.55 -22.71
C ARG A 405 -14.46 18.92 -22.98
N LEU A 406 -14.18 19.89 -22.14
CA LEU A 406 -14.68 21.25 -22.27
C LEU A 406 -14.12 21.95 -23.53
N GLU A 407 -12.88 21.64 -23.90
CA GLU A 407 -12.30 22.03 -25.19
C GLU A 407 -13.08 21.45 -26.38
N ARG A 408 -13.56 20.20 -26.24
CA ARG A 408 -14.33 19.48 -27.28
C ARG A 408 -15.84 19.73 -27.21
N PHE A 409 -16.30 20.59 -26.30
CA PHE A 409 -17.71 20.94 -26.19
C PHE A 409 -18.14 21.69 -27.45
N SER A 410 -19.14 21.18 -28.16
CA SER A 410 -19.57 21.67 -29.48
C SER A 410 -20.97 22.28 -29.47
N GLY A 411 -21.65 22.28 -28.31
CA GLY A 411 -22.99 22.85 -28.20
C GLY A 411 -22.98 24.38 -28.27
N ASP A 412 -23.93 24.96 -29.01
CA ASP A 412 -24.13 26.40 -29.06
C ASP A 412 -24.72 26.93 -27.74
N ASN A 413 -25.54 26.12 -27.08
CA ASN A 413 -26.10 26.45 -25.77
C ASN A 413 -25.05 26.26 -24.66
N LYS A 414 -24.64 27.38 -24.05
CA LYS A 414 -23.73 27.44 -22.90
C LYS A 414 -24.52 27.89 -21.67
N PRO A 415 -24.96 26.96 -20.80
CA PRO A 415 -25.71 27.34 -19.61
C PRO A 415 -24.86 28.24 -18.69
N ALA A 416 -25.52 29.15 -17.99
CA ALA A 416 -24.85 29.98 -17.01
C ALA A 416 -24.31 29.10 -15.88
N PHE A 417 -23.09 29.35 -15.40
CA PHE A 417 -22.42 28.47 -14.44
C PHE A 417 -22.17 29.09 -13.07
N ALA A 418 -22.05 28.21 -12.07
CA ALA A 418 -21.55 28.51 -10.73
C ALA A 418 -20.59 27.40 -10.29
N VAL A 419 -19.49 27.76 -9.63
CA VAL A 419 -18.49 26.81 -9.15
C VAL A 419 -18.41 26.83 -7.62
N LEU A 420 -18.52 25.66 -7.01
CA LEU A 420 -18.28 25.46 -5.59
C LEU A 420 -17.06 24.55 -5.40
N GLY A 421 -16.00 25.11 -4.82
CA GLY A 421 -14.76 24.38 -4.54
C GLY A 421 -14.80 23.71 -3.17
N PHE A 422 -14.41 22.44 -3.09
CA PHE A 422 -14.19 21.73 -1.83
C PHE A 422 -12.70 21.53 -1.61
N GLY A 423 -12.20 21.94 -0.45
CA GLY A 423 -10.78 21.85 -0.16
C GLY A 423 -10.50 21.85 1.33
N ASP A 424 -9.22 21.98 1.65
CA ASP A 424 -8.75 22.12 3.01
C ASP A 424 -7.74 23.26 3.05
N ARG A 425 -8.03 24.29 3.87
CA ARG A 425 -7.21 25.51 4.00
C ARG A 425 -5.84 25.24 4.63
N GLN A 426 -5.56 24.02 5.10
CA GLN A 426 -4.22 23.60 5.53
C GLN A 426 -3.28 23.39 4.35
N PHE A 427 -3.80 23.18 3.14
CA PHE A 427 -2.99 23.04 1.93
C PHE A 427 -2.77 24.41 1.26
N PRO A 428 -1.55 24.72 0.77
CA PRO A 428 -1.25 26.00 0.11
C PRO A 428 -2.16 26.30 -1.09
N ARG A 429 -2.55 25.25 -1.84
CA ARG A 429 -3.37 25.33 -3.06
C ARG A 429 -4.85 25.06 -2.78
N PHE A 430 -5.41 25.78 -1.80
CA PHE A 430 -6.81 25.63 -1.39
C PHE A 430 -7.80 25.85 -2.55
N CYS A 431 -8.62 24.83 -2.84
CA CYS A 431 -9.61 24.82 -3.93
C CYS A 431 -9.03 25.14 -5.32
N GLN A 432 -7.75 24.87 -5.57
CA GLN A 432 -7.07 25.24 -6.81
C GLN A 432 -7.75 24.72 -8.08
N PHE A 433 -8.07 23.42 -8.16
CA PHE A 433 -8.75 22.88 -9.33
C PHE A 433 -10.14 23.50 -9.60
N ALA A 434 -10.84 23.96 -8.55
CA ALA A 434 -12.10 24.70 -8.74
C ALA A 434 -11.87 26.05 -9.45
N ARG A 435 -10.78 26.74 -9.11
CA ARG A 435 -10.36 27.98 -9.78
C ARG A 435 -9.99 27.71 -11.24
N GLU A 436 -9.24 26.65 -11.50
CA GLU A 436 -8.87 26.23 -12.87
C GLU A 436 -10.10 25.87 -13.73
N ALA A 437 -11.08 25.17 -13.14
CA ALA A 437 -12.33 24.84 -13.81
C ALA A 437 -13.15 26.10 -14.16
N ARG A 438 -13.23 27.08 -13.24
CA ARG A 438 -13.85 28.38 -13.47
C ARG A 438 -13.19 29.14 -14.61
N GLU A 439 -11.87 29.26 -14.58
CA GLU A 439 -11.09 29.95 -15.63
C GLU A 439 -11.24 29.27 -17.00
N ALA A 440 -11.30 27.93 -17.04
CA ALA A 440 -11.53 27.20 -18.27
C ALA A 440 -12.94 27.45 -18.88
N LEU A 441 -13.97 27.56 -18.03
CA LEU A 441 -15.33 27.90 -18.48
C LEU A 441 -15.39 29.33 -19.05
N PHE A 442 -14.76 30.30 -18.38
CA PHE A 442 -14.63 31.66 -18.89
C PHE A 442 -13.92 31.72 -20.25
N ARG A 443 -12.81 31.00 -20.42
CA ARG A 443 -12.09 30.92 -21.70
C ARG A 443 -12.94 30.34 -22.84
N ARG A 444 -13.94 29.53 -22.54
CA ARG A 444 -14.90 29.01 -23.53
C ARG A 444 -16.10 29.93 -23.75
N GLY A 445 -16.11 31.11 -23.13
CA GLY A 445 -17.18 32.11 -23.25
C GLY A 445 -18.48 31.68 -22.59
N TRP A 446 -18.41 30.95 -21.47
CA TRP A 446 -19.57 30.67 -20.63
C TRP A 446 -19.77 31.84 -19.65
N THR A 447 -21.01 32.09 -19.24
CA THR A 447 -21.35 33.18 -18.32
C THR A 447 -21.48 32.68 -16.89
N GLU A 448 -20.82 33.33 -15.94
CA GLU A 448 -20.95 33.03 -14.50
C GLU A 448 -22.18 33.77 -13.94
N PHE A 449 -23.05 33.08 -13.19
CA PHE A 449 -24.20 33.71 -12.52
C PHE A 449 -24.03 33.86 -11.00
N LEU A 450 -23.04 33.17 -10.42
CA LEU A 450 -22.68 33.27 -9.02
C LEU A 450 -21.17 33.13 -8.90
N GLU A 451 -20.54 34.04 -8.17
CA GLU A 451 -19.09 34.00 -7.93
C GLU A 451 -18.69 32.67 -7.24
N LEU A 452 -17.49 32.19 -7.58
CA LEU A 452 -16.91 31.01 -6.94
C LEU A 452 -16.84 31.17 -5.42
N ASP A 453 -17.42 30.22 -4.69
CA ASP A 453 -17.27 30.07 -3.25
C ASP A 453 -16.53 28.76 -2.91
N THR A 454 -16.13 28.62 -1.66
CA THR A 454 -15.32 27.50 -1.19
C THR A 454 -15.85 26.91 0.11
N VAL A 455 -15.74 25.59 0.23
CA VAL A 455 -16.07 24.81 1.43
C VAL A 455 -14.79 24.19 1.98
N ASP A 456 -14.38 24.63 3.17
CA ASP A 456 -13.29 24.07 3.97
C ASP A 456 -13.76 22.80 4.68
N ARG A 457 -13.01 21.71 4.51
CA ARG A 457 -13.17 20.43 5.23
C ARG A 457 -14.62 19.95 5.30
N GLN A 458 -15.33 20.08 4.18
CA GLN A 458 -16.72 19.63 4.05
C GLN A 458 -17.69 20.28 5.05
N SER A 459 -17.46 21.57 5.38
CA SER A 459 -18.33 22.33 6.27
C SER A 459 -19.77 22.42 5.75
N SER A 460 -20.71 21.83 6.50
CA SER A 460 -22.16 21.95 6.26
C SER A 460 -22.63 23.41 6.31
N GLN A 461 -22.03 24.22 7.19
CA GLN A 461 -22.41 25.62 7.36
C GLN A 461 -21.98 26.48 6.17
N GLU A 462 -20.74 26.30 5.69
CA GLU A 462 -20.28 27.01 4.49
C GLU A 462 -21.10 26.58 3.25
N PHE A 463 -21.50 25.31 3.17
CA PHE A 463 -22.41 24.84 2.13
C PHE A 463 -23.82 25.43 2.23
N ALA A 464 -24.38 25.53 3.44
CA ALA A 464 -25.69 26.16 3.67
C ALA A 464 -25.66 27.65 3.31
N ARG A 465 -24.61 28.38 3.75
CA ARG A 465 -24.37 29.79 3.39
C ARG A 465 -24.26 29.97 1.88
N TRP A 466 -23.53 29.08 1.21
CA TRP A 466 -23.46 29.10 -0.26
C TRP A 466 -24.85 28.87 -0.88
N GLY A 467 -25.66 27.97 -0.30
CA GLY A 467 -27.06 27.78 -0.69
C GLY A 467 -27.89 29.06 -0.59
N GLU A 468 -27.78 29.81 0.51
CA GLU A 468 -28.43 31.11 0.69
C GLU A 468 -28.03 32.13 -0.39
N ALA A 469 -26.79 32.06 -0.90
CA ALA A 469 -26.35 32.90 -2.02
C ALA A 469 -26.91 32.43 -3.39
N VAL A 470 -27.19 31.13 -3.56
CA VAL A 470 -27.80 30.56 -4.76
C VAL A 470 -29.29 30.93 -4.87
N GLU A 471 -30.00 31.01 -3.74
CA GLU A 471 -31.44 31.29 -3.67
C GLU A 471 -31.86 32.55 -4.46
N PRO A 472 -31.28 33.75 -4.23
CA PRO A 472 -31.62 34.94 -5.00
C PRO A 472 -31.19 34.83 -6.47
N ALA A 473 -30.04 34.18 -6.73
CA ALA A 473 -29.50 34.05 -8.09
C ALA A 473 -30.41 33.20 -9.01
N LEU A 474 -31.11 32.20 -8.44
CA LEU A 474 -32.07 31.38 -9.18
C LEU A 474 -33.53 31.77 -8.95
N SER A 475 -33.81 32.72 -8.06
CA SER A 475 -35.16 33.03 -7.59
C SER A 475 -35.91 31.80 -7.04
N LEU A 476 -35.22 30.98 -6.24
CA LEU A 476 -35.74 29.76 -5.61
C LEU A 476 -35.43 29.75 -4.12
N LYS A 477 -36.25 29.05 -3.33
CA LYS A 477 -35.88 28.68 -1.96
C LYS A 477 -35.38 27.23 -1.96
N LEU A 478 -34.14 27.01 -1.53
CA LEU A 478 -33.48 25.71 -1.60
C LEU A 478 -33.28 25.10 -0.21
N GLY A 479 -33.00 25.92 0.82
CA GLY A 479 -32.81 25.44 2.19
C GLY A 479 -31.74 24.34 2.29
N LEU A 480 -30.59 24.55 1.65
CA LEU A 480 -29.56 23.52 1.52
C LEU A 480 -29.01 23.10 2.89
N THR A 481 -29.31 21.88 3.29
CA THR A 481 -28.75 21.25 4.49
C THR A 481 -28.16 19.92 4.11
N HIS A 482 -26.84 19.77 4.23
CA HIS A 482 -26.16 18.48 4.09
C HIS A 482 -25.28 18.25 5.30
N VAL A 483 -25.51 17.14 6.00
CA VAL A 483 -24.65 16.67 7.08
C VAL A 483 -23.84 15.50 6.53
N PRO A 484 -22.51 15.64 6.41
CA PRO A 484 -21.65 14.52 6.05
C PRO A 484 -21.91 13.33 6.98
N SER A 485 -21.92 12.11 6.44
CA SER A 485 -22.04 10.90 7.26
C SER A 485 -20.81 10.78 8.16
N HIS A 486 -20.99 10.97 9.46
CA HIS A 486 -19.90 10.84 10.43
C HIS A 486 -19.52 9.38 10.64
N PRO A 487 -18.25 9.09 11.00
CA PRO A 487 -17.89 7.81 11.58
C PRO A 487 -18.78 7.52 12.80
N GLN A 488 -18.98 6.24 13.12
CA GLN A 488 -19.66 5.88 14.36
C GLN A 488 -18.91 6.48 15.55
N THR A 489 -19.65 7.23 16.39
CA THR A 489 -19.12 7.80 17.62
C THR A 489 -19.05 6.74 18.71
N CYS A 490 -18.13 6.94 19.65
CA CYS A 490 -18.07 6.23 20.91
C CYS A 490 -18.30 7.23 22.06
N PRO A 491 -19.06 6.83 23.09
CA PRO A 491 -19.25 7.67 24.25
C PRO A 491 -17.98 7.67 25.11
N LEU A 492 -17.58 8.85 25.56
CA LEU A 492 -16.44 9.07 26.46
C LEU A 492 -16.88 9.84 27.69
N GLU A 493 -16.29 9.53 28.84
CA GLU A 493 -16.62 10.17 30.12
C GLU A 493 -15.48 11.08 30.57
N LEU A 494 -15.78 12.31 30.98
CA LEU A 494 -14.78 13.24 31.50
C LEU A 494 -14.27 12.72 32.86
N ILE A 495 -13.01 12.32 32.94
CA ILE A 495 -12.37 11.85 34.18
C ILE A 495 -11.84 13.04 34.98
N SER A 496 -11.15 13.97 34.30
CA SER A 496 -10.52 15.11 34.98
C SER A 496 -10.43 16.34 34.09
N ARG A 497 -10.34 17.50 34.74
CA ARG A 497 -10.20 18.82 34.13
C ARG A 497 -9.16 19.65 34.89
N MET A 498 -8.41 20.47 34.15
CA MET A 498 -7.58 21.54 34.71
C MET A 498 -7.83 22.83 33.92
N ASP A 499 -8.06 23.95 34.61
CA ASP A 499 -8.43 25.23 34.01
C ASP A 499 -7.32 26.28 34.19
N TYR A 500 -7.08 27.06 33.15
CA TYR A 500 -6.02 28.08 33.04
C TYR A 500 -6.55 29.35 32.36
N GLY A 501 -5.77 30.43 32.43
CA GLY A 501 -5.89 31.59 31.55
C GLY A 501 -7.07 32.53 31.83
N ALA A 502 -7.77 32.35 32.95
CA ALA A 502 -8.89 33.22 33.34
C ALA A 502 -8.44 34.68 33.53
N GLN A 503 -7.30 34.90 34.21
CA GLN A 503 -6.80 36.25 34.53
C GLN A 503 -6.32 37.02 33.30
N VAL A 504 -5.98 36.32 32.22
CA VAL A 504 -5.53 36.91 30.94
C VAL A 504 -6.60 36.97 29.86
N ASN A 505 -7.87 36.73 30.20
CA ASN A 505 -8.99 36.66 29.23
C ASN A 505 -8.72 35.65 28.10
N ALA A 506 -8.17 34.48 28.44
CA ALA A 506 -8.05 33.32 27.56
C ALA A 506 -8.29 32.02 28.34
N PRO A 507 -9.50 31.83 28.89
CA PRO A 507 -9.83 30.60 29.62
C PRO A 507 -9.59 29.38 28.74
N THR A 508 -8.75 28.48 29.25
CA THR A 508 -8.28 27.29 28.56
C THR A 508 -8.36 26.11 29.51
N SER A 509 -8.93 24.99 29.05
CA SER A 509 -9.12 23.79 29.85
C SER A 509 -8.41 22.61 29.22
N ILE A 510 -7.68 21.86 30.03
CA ILE A 510 -7.16 20.53 29.69
C ILE A 510 -8.19 19.51 30.19
N LEU A 511 -8.70 18.67 29.30
CA LEU A 511 -9.76 17.70 29.59
C LEU A 511 -9.27 16.29 29.29
N ARG A 512 -9.39 15.37 30.26
CA ARG A 512 -9.07 13.95 30.11
C ARG A 512 -10.33 13.11 30.14
N PHE A 513 -10.53 12.29 29.12
CA PHE A 513 -11.69 11.42 28.95
C PHE A 513 -11.30 9.94 29.03
N GLY A 514 -12.16 9.16 29.67
CA GLY A 514 -12.06 7.72 29.80
C GLY A 514 -13.10 6.97 28.97
N PRO A 515 -12.93 5.64 28.85
CA PRO A 515 -13.95 4.81 28.24
C PRO A 515 -15.21 4.75 29.12
N VAL A 516 -16.39 4.81 28.50
CA VAL A 516 -17.65 4.50 29.18
C VAL A 516 -17.83 2.99 29.21
N ALA A 517 -17.93 2.41 30.42
CA ALA A 517 -18.11 0.98 30.62
C ALA A 517 -19.28 0.42 29.79
N SER A 518 -18.97 -0.48 28.84
CA SER A 518 -20.02 -1.15 28.08
C SER A 518 -20.74 -2.19 28.95
N PRO A 519 -22.09 -2.18 29.05
CA PRO A 519 -22.85 -3.19 29.81
C PRO A 519 -22.90 -4.56 29.11
N SER A 520 -22.45 -4.64 27.86
CA SER A 520 -22.48 -5.85 27.02
C SER A 520 -21.54 -6.96 27.54
N ALA A 521 -21.89 -8.22 27.23
CA ALA A 521 -21.06 -9.38 27.60
C ALA A 521 -19.62 -9.28 27.04
N GLY A 522 -19.48 -8.74 25.82
CA GLY A 522 -18.17 -8.48 25.20
C GLY A 522 -17.35 -7.39 25.90
N GLY A 523 -18.01 -6.34 26.41
CA GLY A 523 -17.36 -5.29 27.21
C GLY A 523 -16.81 -5.83 28.53
N ARG A 524 -17.60 -6.66 29.25
CA ARG A 524 -17.14 -7.31 30.48
C ARG A 524 -15.94 -8.23 30.26
N LEU A 525 -15.96 -9.02 29.18
CA LEU A 525 -14.86 -9.91 28.84
C LEU A 525 -13.57 -9.12 28.51
N ARG A 526 -13.67 -8.03 27.74
CA ARG A 526 -12.52 -7.16 27.43
C ARG A 526 -11.91 -6.54 28.68
N ARG A 527 -12.73 -6.07 29.61
CA ARG A 527 -12.27 -5.53 30.89
C ARG A 527 -11.55 -6.58 31.73
N MET A 528 -12.09 -7.80 31.77
CA MET A 528 -11.48 -8.93 32.46
C MET A 528 -10.12 -9.32 31.85
N LEU A 529 -9.96 -9.16 30.53
CA LEU A 529 -8.72 -9.42 29.80
C LEU A 529 -7.75 -8.22 29.78
N GLY A 530 -8.06 -7.11 30.46
CA GLY A 530 -7.22 -5.90 30.47
C GLY A 530 -7.12 -5.20 29.11
N ILE A 531 -8.06 -5.45 28.19
CA ILE A 531 -8.08 -4.84 26.86
C ILE A 531 -8.75 -3.47 26.98
N SER A 532 -8.04 -2.40 26.59
CA SER A 532 -8.56 -1.03 26.60
C SER A 532 -9.88 -0.93 25.83
N GLU A 533 -10.90 -0.33 26.47
CA GLU A 533 -12.21 -0.05 25.85
C GLU A 533 -12.16 1.21 24.95
N LEU A 534 -11.06 1.99 24.99
CA LEU A 534 -10.86 3.13 24.11
C LEU A 534 -10.57 2.69 22.67
N PRO A 535 -11.01 3.45 21.64
CA PRO A 535 -10.53 3.25 20.29
C PRO A 535 -9.02 3.45 20.20
N HIS A 536 -8.38 2.86 19.20
CA HIS A 536 -6.96 3.10 18.96
C HIS A 536 -6.75 4.51 18.38
N PHE A 537 -5.83 5.27 18.99
CA PHE A 537 -5.34 6.58 18.56
C PHE A 537 -3.93 6.80 19.12
N ASP A 538 -3.18 7.72 18.52
CA ASP A 538 -1.90 8.20 19.06
C ASP A 538 -1.93 9.72 19.24
N ALA A 539 -0.97 10.25 20.01
CA ALA A 539 -0.78 11.70 20.10
C ALA A 539 -0.62 12.33 18.70
N GLY A 540 -1.17 13.52 18.51
CA GLY A 540 -1.22 14.21 17.22
C GLY A 540 -2.43 13.86 16.34
N ASP A 541 -3.13 12.75 16.60
CA ASP A 541 -4.44 12.48 15.99
C ASP A 541 -5.47 13.54 16.39
N LEU A 542 -6.62 13.57 15.70
CA LEU A 542 -7.72 14.47 16.03
C LEU A 542 -8.88 13.68 16.64
N VAL A 543 -9.55 14.27 17.61
CA VAL A 543 -10.87 13.81 18.07
C VAL A 543 -11.95 14.74 17.52
N GLY A 544 -12.92 14.16 16.82
CA GLY A 544 -14.13 14.86 16.38
C GLY A 544 -15.20 14.76 17.45
N ILE A 545 -15.61 15.90 18.01
CA ILE A 545 -16.65 16.00 19.04
C ILE A 545 -17.88 16.68 18.45
N VAL A 546 -19.04 16.04 18.56
CA VAL A 546 -20.31 16.60 18.07
C VAL A 546 -21.04 17.25 19.24
N ALA A 547 -21.17 18.58 19.20
CA ALA A 547 -21.95 19.29 20.22
C ALA A 547 -23.46 19.02 20.02
N PRO A 548 -24.26 18.89 21.10
CA PRO A 548 -25.70 18.77 21.01
C PRO A 548 -26.31 19.90 20.16
N GLY A 549 -27.18 19.53 19.21
CA GLY A 549 -27.81 20.48 18.29
C GLY A 549 -26.93 20.95 17.13
N SER A 550 -25.65 20.55 17.06
CA SER A 550 -24.78 20.78 15.90
C SER A 550 -24.67 19.51 15.06
N PRO A 551 -24.93 19.57 13.74
CA PRO A 551 -24.63 18.47 12.85
C PRO A 551 -23.15 18.35 12.49
N VAL A 552 -22.31 19.33 12.87
CA VAL A 552 -20.90 19.42 12.50
C VAL A 552 -20.00 19.12 13.71
N PRO A 553 -19.07 18.16 13.61
CA PRO A 553 -18.09 17.90 14.66
C PRO A 553 -17.05 19.02 14.70
N ARG A 554 -16.56 19.32 15.90
CA ARG A 554 -15.35 20.13 16.08
C ARG A 554 -14.17 19.22 16.38
N PHE A 555 -13.07 19.45 15.67
CA PHE A 555 -11.83 18.69 15.84
C PHE A 555 -10.92 19.33 16.88
N TYR A 556 -10.31 18.49 17.70
CA TYR A 556 -9.30 18.86 18.69
C TYR A 556 -8.10 17.93 18.57
N SER A 557 -6.89 18.47 18.56
CA SER A 557 -5.66 17.68 18.49
C SER A 557 -5.42 16.95 19.81
N LEU A 558 -5.12 15.66 19.72
CA LEU A 558 -4.97 14.75 20.84
C LEU A 558 -3.61 14.91 21.50
N ALA A 559 -3.64 15.14 22.81
CA ALA A 559 -2.48 15.27 23.69
C ALA A 559 -2.07 13.94 24.36
N SER A 560 -2.74 12.83 24.02
CA SER A 560 -2.45 11.49 24.53
C SER A 560 -2.56 10.43 23.43
N GLY A 561 -2.01 9.25 23.70
CA GLY A 561 -2.23 8.03 22.93
C GLY A 561 -3.15 7.06 23.66
N SER A 562 -3.73 6.11 22.93
CA SER A 562 -4.59 5.05 23.50
C SER A 562 -3.89 4.19 24.55
N SER A 563 -2.56 4.10 24.51
CA SER A 563 -1.72 3.45 25.52
C SER A 563 -1.68 4.20 26.87
N ASP A 564 -1.99 5.50 26.90
CA ASP A 564 -2.04 6.29 28.14
C ASP A 564 -3.28 5.94 28.99
N GLY A 565 -4.25 5.22 28.43
CA GLY A 565 -5.50 4.84 29.11
C GLY A 565 -6.54 5.95 29.18
N PHE A 566 -6.25 7.14 28.66
CA PHE A 566 -7.18 8.27 28.55
C PHE A 566 -6.98 9.05 27.25
N LEU A 567 -8.03 9.75 26.83
CA LEU A 567 -8.03 10.69 25.72
C LEU A 567 -7.92 12.12 26.26
N GLU A 568 -6.91 12.89 25.86
CA GLU A 568 -6.67 14.25 26.37
C GLU A 568 -6.73 15.30 25.26
N ILE A 569 -7.40 16.43 25.55
CA ILE A 569 -7.49 17.60 24.66
C ILE A 569 -7.25 18.89 25.43
N CYS A 570 -6.72 19.90 24.74
CA CYS A 570 -6.53 21.26 25.26
C CYS A 570 -7.45 22.25 24.53
N VAL A 571 -8.35 22.90 25.25
CA VAL A 571 -9.49 23.63 24.68
C VAL A 571 -9.55 25.06 25.21
N ARG A 572 -9.38 26.04 24.32
CA ARG A 572 -9.64 27.45 24.64
C ARG A 572 -11.12 27.78 24.43
N LYS A 573 -11.72 28.52 25.37
CA LYS A 573 -13.10 29.00 25.22
C LYS A 573 -13.14 30.08 24.15
N HIS A 574 -13.98 29.89 23.13
CA HIS A 574 -14.30 30.93 22.17
C HIS A 574 -15.65 31.57 22.54
N PRO A 575 -15.73 32.92 22.60
CA PRO A 575 -17.01 33.61 22.77
C PRO A 575 -18.01 33.19 21.69
N GLY A 576 -19.20 32.74 22.09
CA GLY A 576 -20.24 32.22 21.18
C GLY A 576 -19.95 30.85 20.56
N GLY A 577 -18.84 30.19 20.92
CA GLY A 577 -18.49 28.88 20.37
C GLY A 577 -19.28 27.75 21.03
N LEU A 578 -20.12 27.04 20.27
CA LEU A 578 -20.98 25.95 20.77
C LEU A 578 -20.18 24.82 21.44
N CYS A 579 -19.23 24.20 20.71
CA CYS A 579 -18.47 23.06 21.23
C CYS A 579 -17.50 23.48 22.33
N SER A 580 -16.79 24.61 22.18
CA SER A 580 -15.89 25.10 23.23
C SER A 580 -16.64 25.53 24.49
N GLY A 581 -17.85 26.10 24.36
CA GLY A 581 -18.72 26.45 25.47
C GLY A 581 -19.19 25.22 26.21
N MET A 582 -19.81 24.27 25.50
CA MET A 582 -20.21 22.97 26.04
C MET A 582 -19.06 22.28 26.76
N LEU A 583 -17.90 22.18 26.10
CA LEU A 583 -16.74 21.53 26.70
C LEU A 583 -16.31 22.23 27.97
N HIS A 584 -16.28 23.57 28.02
CA HIS A 584 -15.98 24.39 29.21
C HIS A 584 -17.01 24.28 30.33
N ASP A 585 -18.24 23.86 30.04
CA ASP A 585 -19.29 23.71 31.05
C ASP A 585 -19.36 22.26 31.60
N LEU A 586 -18.64 21.31 31.00
CA LEU A 586 -18.58 19.92 31.48
C LEU A 586 -17.96 19.79 32.88
N GLN A 587 -18.53 18.90 33.68
CA GLN A 587 -18.00 18.46 34.98
C GLN A 587 -17.53 17.01 34.90
N PRO A 588 -16.54 16.57 35.70
CA PRO A 588 -16.15 15.16 35.78
C PRO A 588 -17.37 14.25 35.98
N GLY A 589 -17.40 13.12 35.26
CA GLY A 589 -18.54 12.20 35.15
C GLY A 589 -19.51 12.52 34.00
N ALA A 590 -19.43 13.70 33.39
CA ALA A 590 -20.22 14.03 32.20
C ALA A 590 -19.70 13.29 30.95
N ARG A 591 -20.59 13.07 29.98
CA ARG A 591 -20.28 12.29 28.76
C ARG A 591 -20.33 13.13 27.50
N ILE A 592 -19.51 12.73 26.54
CA ILE A 592 -19.52 13.26 25.17
C ILE A 592 -19.52 12.11 24.16
N ASP A 593 -20.05 12.37 22.98
CA ASP A 593 -19.91 11.49 21.83
C ASP A 593 -18.77 11.99 20.94
N ALA A 594 -17.82 11.09 20.66
CA ALA A 594 -16.62 11.43 19.91
C ALA A 594 -16.19 10.31 18.95
N PHE A 595 -15.44 10.66 17.91
CA PHE A 595 -14.77 9.69 17.04
C PHE A 595 -13.32 10.12 16.77
N ILE A 596 -12.47 9.16 16.45
CA ILE A 596 -11.05 9.42 16.14
C ILE A 596 -10.88 9.66 14.64
N GLN A 597 -10.19 10.74 14.30
CA GLN A 597 -9.68 11.02 12.97
C GLN A 597 -8.15 10.92 12.99
N PRO A 598 -7.56 9.90 12.35
CA PRO A 598 -6.11 9.76 12.26
C PRO A 598 -5.48 10.97 11.56
N ASN A 599 -4.37 11.47 12.10
CA ASN A 599 -3.55 12.54 11.55
C ASN A 599 -2.08 12.11 11.47
N PRO A 600 -1.75 11.10 10.62
CA PRO A 600 -0.40 10.57 10.53
C PRO A 600 0.62 11.57 9.97
N ASP A 601 0.14 12.66 9.36
CA ASP A 601 0.98 13.68 8.73
C ASP A 601 1.58 14.66 9.74
N PHE A 602 1.01 14.75 10.95
CA PHE A 602 1.50 15.57 12.04
C PHE A 602 1.90 14.71 13.25
N ARG A 603 3.04 14.02 13.12
CA ARG A 603 3.68 13.26 14.20
C ARG A 603 5.19 13.29 14.02
N PRO A 604 6.03 13.07 15.03
CA PRO A 604 7.46 12.84 14.81
C PRO A 604 7.67 11.53 14.02
N ALA A 605 8.56 11.53 13.01
CA ALA A 605 8.99 10.27 12.40
C ALA A 605 9.86 9.48 13.37
N SER A 606 9.73 8.16 13.36
CA SER A 606 10.59 7.24 14.10
C SER A 606 12.05 7.43 13.71
N GLY A 607 12.96 7.45 14.69
CA GLY A 607 14.39 7.60 14.46
C GLY A 607 15.10 8.26 15.63
N LYS A 608 16.41 8.49 15.48
CA LYS A 608 17.25 9.17 16.47
C LYS A 608 17.40 10.67 16.23
N SER A 609 16.87 11.18 15.12
CA SER A 609 16.97 12.60 14.76
C SER A 609 16.30 13.49 15.82
N PRO A 610 16.89 14.64 16.16
CA PRO A 610 16.28 15.57 17.11
C PRO A 610 14.90 16.05 16.64
N VAL A 611 14.03 16.36 17.59
CA VAL A 611 12.69 16.87 17.32
C VAL A 611 12.53 18.25 17.96
N VAL A 612 12.13 19.24 17.16
CA VAL A 612 11.82 20.59 17.59
C VAL A 612 10.32 20.78 17.51
N LEU A 613 9.70 20.96 18.66
CA LEU A 613 8.27 21.19 18.83
C LEU A 613 8.05 22.69 19.04
N ILE A 614 7.18 23.29 18.24
CA ILE A 614 6.92 24.73 18.26
C ILE A 614 5.41 24.95 18.38
N GLY A 615 4.95 25.71 19.36
CA GLY A 615 3.53 26.02 19.46
C GLY A 615 3.21 27.21 20.35
N ALA A 616 1.95 27.63 20.36
CA ALA A 616 1.47 28.71 21.21
C ALA A 616 0.05 28.43 21.72
N GLY A 617 -0.23 28.80 22.96
CA GLY A 617 -1.50 28.51 23.62
C GLY A 617 -1.89 27.03 23.52
N THR A 618 -3.12 26.74 23.07
CA THR A 618 -3.65 25.37 22.91
C THR A 618 -2.87 24.50 21.92
N GLY A 619 -2.01 25.09 21.07
CA GLY A 619 -1.11 24.34 20.20
C GLY A 619 -0.14 23.43 20.96
N ILE A 620 -0.01 23.59 22.28
CA ILE A 620 0.78 22.69 23.13
C ILE A 620 0.22 21.27 23.23
N GLY A 621 -1.09 21.07 23.03
CA GLY A 621 -1.76 19.79 23.25
C GLY A 621 -1.03 18.59 22.62
N PRO A 622 -0.96 18.51 21.28
CA PRO A 622 -0.28 17.39 20.63
C PRO A 622 1.23 17.34 20.95
N LEU A 623 1.86 18.49 21.17
CA LEU A 623 3.29 18.59 21.51
C LEU A 623 3.59 17.93 22.86
N ALA A 624 2.78 18.20 23.89
CA ALA A 624 2.85 17.56 25.19
C ALA A 624 2.64 16.03 25.08
N GLY A 625 1.73 15.60 24.21
CA GLY A 625 1.52 14.18 23.91
C GLY A 625 2.72 13.50 23.24
N PHE A 626 3.43 14.19 22.35
CA PHE A 626 4.68 13.67 21.77
C PHE A 626 5.78 13.52 22.83
N ILE A 627 5.91 14.50 23.71
CA ILE A 627 6.89 14.47 24.81
C ILE A 627 6.56 13.33 25.78
N ARG A 628 5.30 13.20 26.20
CA ARG A 628 4.84 12.11 27.08
C ARG A 628 5.24 10.74 26.55
N ASN A 629 5.08 10.53 25.25
CA ASN A 629 5.34 9.27 24.55
C ASN A 629 6.79 9.10 24.08
N ASN A 630 7.71 10.03 24.39
CA ASN A 630 9.14 9.94 24.08
C ASN A 630 9.87 8.98 25.05
N THR A 631 9.41 7.74 25.18
CA THR A 631 9.99 6.74 26.09
C THR A 631 11.43 6.35 25.73
N GLY A 632 11.79 6.49 24.45
CA GLY A 632 13.16 6.33 23.95
C GLY A 632 14.09 7.50 24.27
N LYS A 633 13.58 8.57 24.91
CA LYS A 633 14.33 9.76 25.34
C LYS A 633 15.17 10.37 24.22
N HIS A 634 14.60 10.43 23.02
CA HIS A 634 15.24 11.09 21.89
C HIS A 634 15.32 12.60 22.11
N PRO A 635 16.35 13.29 21.59
CA PRO A 635 16.49 14.73 21.79
C PRO A 635 15.24 15.49 21.32
N MET A 636 14.56 16.16 22.24
CA MET A 636 13.29 16.85 21.98
C MET A 636 13.30 18.22 22.63
N TYR A 637 13.07 19.27 21.85
CA TYR A 637 13.09 20.67 22.31
C TYR A 637 11.72 21.29 22.10
N LEU A 638 11.15 21.88 23.14
CA LEU A 638 9.87 22.60 23.07
C LEU A 638 10.12 24.10 23.07
N TYR A 639 9.61 24.80 22.05
CA TYR A 639 9.49 26.25 21.98
C TYR A 639 8.01 26.59 22.09
N TRP A 640 7.60 27.23 23.19
CA TRP A 640 6.19 27.46 23.45
C TRP A 640 5.87 28.88 23.90
N GLY A 641 4.75 29.42 23.43
CA GLY A 641 4.30 30.78 23.72
C GLY A 641 3.03 30.83 24.57
N GLY A 642 3.12 31.50 25.72
CA GLY A 642 2.00 31.85 26.60
C GLY A 642 1.78 33.36 26.71
N ARG A 643 0.81 33.80 27.51
CA ARG A 643 0.59 35.22 27.81
C ARG A 643 1.24 35.61 29.11
N ASP A 644 1.01 34.84 30.16
CA ASP A 644 1.44 35.11 31.52
C ASP A 644 1.83 33.80 32.24
N PRO A 645 3.03 33.72 32.82
CA PRO A 645 3.52 32.48 33.43
C PRO A 645 2.67 32.03 34.63
N ALA A 646 2.07 32.96 35.38
CA ALA A 646 1.26 32.62 36.54
C ALA A 646 -0.18 32.22 36.17
N SER A 647 -0.68 32.66 35.01
CA SER A 647 -2.06 32.41 34.61
C SER A 647 -2.24 31.32 33.56
N ASP A 648 -1.37 31.22 32.55
CA ASP A 648 -1.61 30.37 31.38
C ASP A 648 -0.43 29.51 30.94
N PHE A 649 0.51 29.20 31.84
CA PHE A 649 1.54 28.20 31.58
C PHE A 649 0.96 26.77 31.61
N LEU A 650 0.49 26.34 30.44
CA LEU A 650 -0.18 25.05 30.26
C LEU A 650 0.81 23.88 30.45
N TYR A 651 0.39 22.83 31.16
CA TYR A 651 1.18 21.62 31.44
C TYR A 651 2.49 21.84 32.20
N GLU A 652 2.68 22.97 32.90
CA GLU A 652 3.94 23.28 33.62
C GLU A 652 4.42 22.11 34.51
N PRO A 653 3.59 21.52 35.40
CA PRO A 653 4.05 20.42 36.26
C PRO A 653 4.48 19.18 35.48
N GLU A 654 3.76 18.84 34.40
CA GLU A 654 4.12 17.71 33.54
C GLU A 654 5.41 17.97 32.75
N LEU A 655 5.59 19.19 32.23
CA LEU A 655 6.79 19.58 31.48
C LEU A 655 8.04 19.54 32.36
N ASP A 656 7.94 19.98 33.62
CA ASP A 656 9.03 19.88 34.60
C ASP A 656 9.39 18.42 34.88
N GLY A 657 8.38 17.55 35.03
CA GLY A 657 8.58 16.11 35.13
C GLY A 657 9.29 15.52 33.90
N TYR A 658 8.91 15.95 32.69
CA TYR A 658 9.51 15.49 31.44
C TYR A 658 10.96 15.98 31.26
N LEU A 659 11.31 17.17 31.78
CA LEU A 659 12.69 17.63 31.84
C LEU A 659 13.51 16.79 32.80
N ALA A 660 12.97 16.52 33.99
CA ALA A 660 13.64 15.75 35.04
C ALA A 660 13.90 14.29 34.62
N ASP A 661 12.98 13.67 33.88
CA ASP A 661 13.12 12.28 33.41
C ASP A 661 13.75 12.14 32.01
N HIS A 662 14.12 13.27 31.39
CA HIS A 662 14.73 13.42 30.07
C HIS A 662 13.86 13.00 28.87
N ARG A 663 12.54 12.94 29.03
CA ARG A 663 11.62 12.91 27.87
C ARG A 663 11.62 14.23 27.09
N LEU A 664 11.91 15.34 27.76
CA LEU A 664 12.15 16.65 27.16
C LEU A 664 13.61 17.06 27.39
N THR A 665 14.31 17.46 26.33
CA THR A 665 15.72 17.89 26.39
C THR A 665 15.85 19.37 26.72
N GLY A 666 14.92 20.20 26.25
CA GLY A 666 14.93 21.62 26.56
C GLY A 666 13.56 22.26 26.41
N LEU A 667 13.24 23.12 27.37
CA LEU A 667 12.00 23.90 27.40
C LEU A 667 12.34 25.38 27.20
N ASN A 668 11.79 25.97 26.15
CA ASN A 668 12.00 27.36 25.75
C ASN A 668 10.65 28.08 25.71
N ALA A 669 10.08 28.33 26.88
CA ALA A 669 8.84 29.08 27.03
C ALA A 669 9.08 30.59 26.93
N ILE A 670 8.17 31.32 26.28
CA ILE A 670 8.15 32.78 26.23
C ILE A 670 6.74 33.31 26.44
N PHE A 671 6.61 34.45 27.13
CA PHE A 671 5.33 35.01 27.54
C PHE A 671 5.14 36.42 27.00
N SER A 672 3.98 36.71 26.40
CA SER A 672 3.77 37.97 25.69
C SER A 672 3.38 39.17 26.57
N ARG A 673 2.93 38.95 27.81
CA ARG A 673 2.45 40.01 28.73
C ARG A 673 3.38 40.29 29.91
N THR A 674 4.65 39.98 29.78
CA THR A 674 5.69 40.31 30.77
C THR A 674 6.55 41.48 30.28
N ALA A 675 7.27 42.15 31.19
CA ALA A 675 8.07 43.34 30.86
C ALA A 675 9.18 43.09 29.83
N ASN A 676 9.75 41.88 29.82
CA ASN A 676 10.73 41.39 28.83
C ASN A 676 10.10 40.29 27.96
N GLY A 677 8.80 40.40 27.68
CA GLY A 677 8.04 39.41 26.97
C GLY A 677 8.32 39.37 25.47
N GLY A 678 7.79 38.34 24.81
CA GLY A 678 7.91 38.18 23.37
C GLY A 678 7.05 37.03 22.86
N TYR A 679 7.25 36.69 21.60
CA TYR A 679 6.59 35.58 20.92
C TYR A 679 7.58 34.49 20.56
N VAL A 680 7.06 33.32 20.17
CA VAL A 680 7.87 32.13 19.93
C VAL A 680 8.92 32.34 18.84
N GLN A 681 8.61 33.13 17.81
CA GLN A 681 9.57 33.49 16.77
C GLN A 681 10.78 34.26 17.30
N ASP A 682 10.60 35.11 18.32
CA ASP A 682 11.68 35.89 18.90
C ASP A 682 12.65 34.94 19.62
N ARG A 683 12.10 34.00 20.39
CA ARG A 683 12.90 32.97 21.07
C ARG A 683 13.64 32.04 20.11
N LEU A 684 13.07 31.76 18.94
CA LEU A 684 13.74 30.98 17.89
C LEU A 684 14.91 31.76 17.28
N LEU A 685 14.77 33.07 17.09
CA LEU A 685 15.85 33.93 16.59
C LEU A 685 17.01 34.02 17.59
N ASP A 686 16.71 34.16 18.88
CA ASP A 686 17.73 34.12 19.94
C ASP A 686 18.55 32.82 19.88
N HIS A 687 17.89 31.71 19.52
CA HIS A 687 18.50 30.38 19.43
C HIS A 687 18.84 29.97 17.99
N ALA A 688 18.96 30.91 17.05
CA ALA A 688 19.16 30.62 15.62
C ALA A 688 20.38 29.72 15.34
N SER A 689 21.49 29.90 16.07
CA SER A 689 22.70 29.09 15.91
C SER A 689 22.52 27.63 16.38
N GLN A 690 21.74 27.42 17.44
CA GLN A 690 21.36 26.08 17.89
C GLN A 690 20.40 25.43 16.90
N MET A 691 19.41 26.20 16.41
CA MET A 691 18.43 25.72 15.45
C MET A 691 19.09 25.26 14.15
N ARG A 692 20.05 26.03 13.61
CA ARG A 692 20.83 25.62 12.43
C ARG A 692 21.53 24.27 12.64
N ARG A 693 22.24 24.10 13.77
CA ARG A 693 22.93 22.84 14.10
C ARG A 693 21.98 21.66 14.18
N LEU A 694 20.84 21.82 14.86
CA LEU A 694 19.81 20.78 14.91
C LEU A 694 19.32 20.41 13.50
N ILE A 695 19.11 21.40 12.63
CA ILE A 695 18.68 21.17 11.26
C ILE A 695 19.79 20.52 10.41
N GLU A 696 21.06 20.82 10.63
CA GLU A 696 22.17 20.10 9.98
C GLU A 696 22.22 18.63 10.45
N ASP A 697 21.93 18.37 11.74
CA ASP A 697 21.83 17.02 12.34
C ASP A 697 20.56 16.25 11.93
N GLY A 698 19.79 16.77 10.97
CA GLY A 698 18.62 16.09 10.46
C GLY A 698 17.35 16.27 11.31
N ALA A 699 17.28 17.30 12.17
CA ALA A 699 16.12 17.53 13.02
C ALA A 699 14.80 17.64 12.24
N GLN A 700 13.73 17.26 12.93
CA GLN A 700 12.36 17.40 12.52
C GLN A 700 11.72 18.58 13.24
N ILE A 701 10.97 19.42 12.53
CA ILE A 701 10.28 20.59 13.07
C ILE A 701 8.77 20.35 12.96
N LEU A 702 8.08 20.46 14.09
CA LEU A 702 6.63 20.32 14.18
C LEU A 702 6.05 21.60 14.77
N VAL A 703 5.16 22.25 14.03
CA VAL A 703 4.51 23.51 14.42
C VAL A 703 3.02 23.28 14.65
N CYS A 704 2.50 23.63 15.83
CA CYS A 704 1.07 23.55 16.12
C CYS A 704 0.52 24.85 16.73
N GLY A 705 -0.59 25.35 16.17
CA GLY A 705 -1.28 26.53 16.70
C GLY A 705 -2.04 27.31 15.64
N GLY A 706 -2.29 28.59 15.92
CA GLY A 706 -3.04 29.46 15.01
C GLY A 706 -2.26 29.84 13.75
N ARG A 707 -2.98 30.11 12.66
CA ARG A 707 -2.41 30.43 11.33
C ARG A 707 -1.38 31.56 11.33
N ALA A 708 -1.69 32.69 11.98
CA ALA A 708 -0.78 33.82 12.04
C ALA A 708 0.56 33.47 12.71
N MET A 709 0.53 32.60 13.74
CA MET A 709 1.74 32.10 14.39
C MET A 709 2.51 31.19 13.42
N ALA A 710 1.85 30.22 12.80
CA ALA A 710 2.53 29.31 11.87
C ALA A 710 3.20 30.04 10.68
N ASP A 711 2.54 31.07 10.13
CA ASP A 711 3.13 31.88 9.04
C ASP A 711 4.35 32.68 9.51
N SER A 712 4.31 33.24 10.73
CA SER A 712 5.47 33.92 11.34
C SER A 712 6.62 32.94 11.56
N ILE A 713 6.35 31.75 12.13
CA ILE A 713 7.37 30.72 12.34
C ILE A 713 7.98 30.27 11.01
N ARG A 714 7.18 30.15 9.94
CA ARG A 714 7.69 29.80 8.61
C ARG A 714 8.74 30.81 8.13
N GLN A 715 8.41 32.11 8.19
CA GLN A 715 9.33 33.19 7.81
C GLN A 715 10.60 33.19 8.68
N THR A 716 10.44 32.98 9.99
CA THR A 716 11.56 32.92 10.92
C THR A 716 12.48 31.74 10.65
N ILE A 717 11.92 30.55 10.40
CA ILE A 717 12.73 29.38 10.07
C ILE A 717 13.42 29.56 8.73
N ASP A 718 12.75 30.09 7.70
CA ASP A 718 13.38 30.45 6.42
C ASP A 718 14.60 31.37 6.63
N ALA A 719 14.47 32.41 7.46
CA ALA A 719 15.58 33.30 7.80
C ALA A 719 16.72 32.58 8.54
N ILE A 720 16.40 31.65 9.45
CA ILE A 720 17.38 30.88 10.21
C ILE A 720 18.17 29.93 9.30
N VAL A 721 17.52 29.31 8.31
CA VAL A 721 18.12 28.28 7.44
C VAL A 721 18.69 28.83 6.12
N ALA A 722 18.34 30.06 5.72
CA ALA A 722 18.90 30.68 4.52
C ALA A 722 20.45 30.63 4.44
N PRO A 723 21.22 30.86 5.53
CA PRO A 723 22.68 30.77 5.50
C PRO A 723 23.25 29.38 5.18
N ILE A 724 22.46 28.31 5.36
CA ILE A 724 22.85 26.93 5.05
C ILE A 724 22.23 26.41 3.74
N GLY A 725 21.68 27.31 2.91
CA GLY A 725 21.16 26.99 1.58
C GLY A 725 19.88 26.16 1.59
N LEU A 726 19.12 26.17 2.68
CA LEU A 726 17.83 25.48 2.80
C LEU A 726 16.68 26.49 2.92
N ASP A 727 15.47 26.02 2.64
CA ASP A 727 14.21 26.72 2.89
C ASP A 727 13.16 25.76 3.47
N VAL A 728 12.07 26.30 4.03
CA VAL A 728 10.99 25.51 4.61
C VAL A 728 10.30 24.65 3.55
N ALA A 729 10.20 25.11 2.30
CA ALA A 729 9.63 24.31 1.20
C ALA A 729 10.40 23.00 0.99
N THR A 730 11.73 23.07 0.98
CA THR A 730 12.64 21.93 0.89
C THR A 730 12.50 21.04 2.12
N LEU A 731 12.45 21.60 3.33
CA LEU A 731 12.25 20.82 4.55
C LEU A 731 10.89 20.09 4.56
N LYS A 732 9.82 20.73 4.06
CA LYS A 732 8.49 20.11 3.88
C LYS A 732 8.57 18.95 2.88
N LEU A 733 9.23 19.13 1.73
CA LEU A 733 9.44 18.08 0.72
C LEU A 733 10.27 16.90 1.26
N GLN A 734 11.21 17.17 2.16
CA GLN A 734 12.00 16.17 2.88
C GLN A 734 11.20 15.50 4.02
N GLY A 735 10.02 16.01 4.36
CA GLY A 735 9.21 15.52 5.47
C GLY A 735 9.75 15.92 6.85
N ARG A 736 10.67 16.88 6.90
CA ARG A 736 11.36 17.38 8.10
C ARG A 736 10.68 18.59 8.73
N TYR A 737 9.70 19.17 8.06
CA TYR A 737 8.89 20.27 8.57
C TYR A 737 7.41 19.92 8.43
N ARG A 738 6.64 19.95 9.53
CA ARG A 738 5.24 19.55 9.61
C ARG A 738 4.45 20.60 10.39
N GLU A 739 3.22 20.87 9.99
CA GLU A 739 2.35 21.86 10.63
C GLU A 739 0.97 21.25 10.92
N ASP A 740 0.39 21.54 12.10
CA ASP A 740 -1.03 21.33 12.43
C ASP A 740 -1.62 22.68 12.84
N VAL A 741 -2.30 23.32 11.88
CA VAL A 741 -2.73 24.72 11.97
C VAL A 741 -4.24 24.81 11.94
N PHE A 742 -4.80 25.65 12.83
CA PHE A 742 -6.24 25.87 12.97
C PHE A 742 -6.66 27.33 12.83
#